data_AF-A0A8C1W507-F1
#
_entry.id   AF-A0A8C1W507-F1
#
_cell.length_a   1.000
_cell.length_b   1.000
_cell.length_c   1.000
_cell.angle_alpha   90.00
_cell.angle_beta   90.00
_cell.angle_gamma   90.00
#
_symmetry.space_group_name_H-M   'P 1'
#
loop_
_entity.id
_entity.type
_entity.pdbx_description
1 polymer ?
#
loop_
_entity_poly.entity_id
_entity_poly.type
_entity_poly.pdbx_seq_one_letter_code
_entity_poly.pdbx_strand_id
1 'polypeptide(L)'
;VLASGCVQTHGKTSGATLVHCYYHGEVEGHPGSEVSLSTCTGLRGLVSLEHEVYVLEPMEEGNTHRLYRGEHLKVTQGTCGHGHNISYPTEMMNTTGAVFNVTSHKRDAQSSTKHVELIIVADNREYQKQGKDVEKVKQRLAEIANYVDKFYRSLNIRVALVGLEVWSDGDKCSITQDPFTSLHEFLDWRKVKLLPQRPHDNAQLISGVYFQGTTIGMAPIMSMCTVEQSGGIVMDHSDNPLGAAVTLAHELGHNFGMNHDTPERGCGCRATVDRGGCIMTPSTGYPFPTVFSTCSKKDLAASLEKGVGMCLFNMPEVKVLYGGQKCGNGYVEEGEQCDCGDLEECLNPCCNASTCTLKEEAVCAHGQCCEDCQLKPAGTPCRDSSNSCDLPEFCTGADPHCPANVYLHDGHTCQGVDGHCYNGICQTHEQQCITLWGQGAKPAPGICFERVNSAGDPYGNCGKDAKGSFAKCEARDAKCGKIQCQGGANRPVIGTNAVSIETNIPLQEGGRILCRGTHVYLGDDMPDPGLVLTGTKCGENMMCINRQCQNISVLGVHDCSAKCSGHGVCNNNKNCHCESLWAPPFCDKAGFGGSMDSGPMRPTVSTQFTSVCVCVSVHADSSSVMVGILVAFLCLLCVGIIACIKRKTLLSLFFSNKKNTIEKLRTKLRNCFKSKKMKLILGPLIFFWHCDSVYA
;
A
#
# COMPACT_ATOMS: atom_id res chain seq x y z
N VAL A 1 6.26 44.29 3.39
CA VAL A 1 7.49 44.41 2.58
C VAL A 1 8.34 43.18 2.88
N LEU A 2 8.08 42.08 2.17
CA LEU A 2 8.95 40.91 2.17
C LEU A 2 10.00 41.19 1.07
N ALA A 3 11.27 41.19 1.47
CA ALA A 3 12.36 41.65 0.63
C ALA A 3 12.52 40.74 -0.60
N SER A 4 12.63 41.38 -1.77
CA SER A 4 13.00 40.79 -3.05
C SER A 4 14.35 40.08 -2.93
N GLY A 5 14.37 38.76 -2.82
CA GLY A 5 15.63 38.03 -2.61
C GLY A 5 15.61 36.50 -2.74
N CYS A 6 14.52 35.87 -3.15
CA CYS A 6 14.51 34.44 -3.46
C CYS A 6 13.83 34.22 -4.80
N VAL A 7 14.46 33.42 -5.66
CA VAL A 7 14.14 33.14 -7.06
C VAL A 7 14.72 34.15 -8.06
N GLN A 8 16.00 33.98 -8.40
CA GLN A 8 16.55 34.40 -9.68
C GLN A 8 16.34 33.28 -10.71
N THR A 9 15.46 33.48 -11.68
CA THR A 9 15.36 32.63 -12.88
C THR A 9 16.10 33.30 -14.03
N HIS A 10 17.27 32.78 -14.39
CA HIS A 10 17.93 33.08 -15.67
C HIS A 10 17.66 31.93 -16.64
N GLY A 11 16.98 32.22 -17.75
CA GLY A 11 16.84 31.24 -18.84
C GLY A 11 15.84 31.69 -19.91
N LYS A 12 16.31 32.44 -20.90
CA LYS A 12 15.67 32.48 -22.23
C LYS A 12 16.34 31.41 -23.08
N THR A 13 15.58 30.41 -23.54
CA THR A 13 15.69 29.85 -24.90
C THR A 13 14.54 28.87 -25.17
N SER A 14 14.14 28.87 -26.44
CA SER A 14 12.99 28.20 -27.03
C SER A 14 13.12 26.68 -27.12
N GLY A 15 12.10 25.98 -26.63
CA GLY A 15 11.84 24.55 -26.79
C GLY A 15 10.78 24.17 -25.76
N ALA A 16 9.68 23.54 -26.18
CA ALA A 16 8.56 23.21 -25.29
C ALA A 16 8.94 22.05 -24.34
N THR A 17 9.75 22.32 -23.32
CA THR A 17 9.84 21.53 -22.09
C THR A 17 8.68 21.97 -21.19
N LEU A 18 7.74 21.06 -20.94
CA LEU A 18 6.68 21.27 -19.93
C LEU A 18 7.35 21.46 -18.57
N VAL A 19 7.25 22.67 -18.02
CA VAL A 19 7.88 23.03 -16.74
C VAL A 19 7.06 22.41 -15.61
N HIS A 20 7.62 21.40 -14.93
CA HIS A 20 7.05 20.91 -13.69
C HIS A 20 7.02 22.03 -12.67
N CYS A 21 5.88 22.12 -12.01
CA CYS A 21 5.53 23.29 -11.24
C CYS A 21 4.99 22.95 -9.86
N TYR A 22 4.92 21.67 -9.48
CA TYR A 22 4.55 21.25 -8.13
C TYR A 22 5.80 20.94 -7.30
N TYR A 23 5.79 21.22 -6.01
CA TYR A 23 6.99 21.10 -5.15
C TYR A 23 6.59 20.70 -3.74
N HIS A 24 7.41 19.88 -3.09
CA HIS A 24 7.31 19.55 -1.68
C HIS A 24 8.60 19.95 -0.96
N GLY A 25 8.54 20.17 0.35
CA GLY A 25 9.75 20.41 1.15
C GLY A 25 9.48 20.80 2.59
N GLU A 26 10.49 21.38 3.22
CA GLU A 26 10.41 22.00 4.55
C GLU A 26 10.78 23.49 4.46
N VAL A 27 10.36 24.27 5.45
CA VAL A 27 10.78 25.67 5.60
C VAL A 27 12.16 25.72 6.23
N GLU A 28 13.09 26.44 5.58
CA GLU A 28 14.46 26.63 6.07
C GLU A 28 14.47 27.12 7.53
N GLY A 29 15.25 26.45 8.38
CA GLY A 29 15.36 26.78 9.80
C GLY A 29 14.22 26.25 10.69
N HIS A 30 13.22 25.58 10.14
CA HIS A 30 12.10 25.00 10.88
C HIS A 30 11.98 23.48 10.63
N PRO A 31 12.74 22.64 11.35
CA PRO A 31 12.71 21.19 11.18
C PRO A 31 11.32 20.61 11.45
N GLY A 32 10.83 19.76 10.55
CA GLY A 32 9.50 19.15 10.65
C GLY A 32 8.35 20.08 10.26
N SER A 33 8.65 21.21 9.62
CA SER A 33 7.66 21.97 8.85
C SER A 33 7.40 21.30 7.51
N GLU A 34 6.23 21.52 6.93
CA GLU A 34 5.84 20.87 5.69
C GLU A 34 5.33 21.87 4.66
N VAL A 35 5.82 21.76 3.43
CA VAL A 35 5.48 22.63 2.32
C VAL A 35 4.97 21.79 1.15
N SER A 36 3.92 22.28 0.49
CA SER A 36 3.38 21.77 -0.77
C SER A 36 2.97 22.94 -1.66
N LEU A 37 3.72 23.23 -2.71
CA LEU A 37 3.53 24.39 -3.58
C LEU A 37 3.23 24.00 -5.03
N SER A 38 2.51 24.85 -5.73
CA SER A 38 2.36 24.87 -7.18
C SER A 38 2.79 26.24 -7.71
N THR A 39 3.50 26.26 -8.83
CA THR A 39 3.96 27.46 -9.56
C THR A 39 3.35 27.53 -10.96
N CYS A 40 2.44 26.59 -11.28
CA CYS A 40 1.97 26.34 -12.65
C CYS A 40 1.23 27.55 -13.22
N THR A 41 0.43 28.22 -12.39
CA THR A 41 -0.25 29.49 -12.72
C THR A 41 -0.19 30.42 -11.51
N GLY A 42 1.02 30.94 -11.26
CA GLY A 42 1.35 31.69 -10.04
C GLY A 42 1.64 30.75 -8.87
N LEU A 43 2.14 31.33 -7.77
CA LEU A 43 2.52 30.58 -6.58
C LEU A 43 1.28 30.29 -5.73
N ARG A 44 0.96 29.00 -5.61
CA ARG A 44 -0.12 28.43 -4.82
C ARG A 44 0.46 27.43 -3.84
N GLY A 45 -0.19 27.14 -2.73
CA GLY A 45 0.26 26.05 -1.89
C GLY A 45 -0.10 26.13 -0.42
N LEU A 46 0.39 25.14 0.31
CA LEU A 46 0.25 24.94 1.74
C LEU A 46 1.61 25.00 2.41
N VAL A 47 1.71 25.75 3.52
CA VAL A 47 2.88 25.78 4.40
C VAL A 47 2.42 25.51 5.83
N SER A 48 2.85 24.40 6.40
CA SER A 48 2.57 24.00 7.77
C SER A 48 3.81 24.25 8.64
N LEU A 49 3.69 25.17 9.59
CA LEU A 49 4.76 25.60 10.50
C LEU A 49 4.33 25.35 11.94
N GLU A 50 5.01 24.44 12.64
CA GLU A 50 4.69 24.07 14.03
C GLU A 50 3.18 23.97 14.26
N HIS A 51 2.54 25.03 14.80
CA HIS A 51 1.12 25.11 15.18
C HIS A 51 0.19 25.78 14.17
N GLU A 52 0.68 26.27 13.03
CA GLU A 52 -0.08 27.13 12.12
C GLU A 52 0.02 26.60 10.68
N VAL A 53 -1.12 26.61 9.98
CA VAL A 53 -1.20 26.26 8.56
C VAL A 53 -1.46 27.53 7.77
N TYR A 54 -0.62 27.80 6.78
CA TYR A 54 -0.73 28.94 5.89
C TYR A 54 -1.07 28.48 4.48
N VAL A 55 -1.94 29.25 3.83
CA VAL A 55 -2.36 29.02 2.46
C VAL A 55 -1.87 30.17 1.60
N LEU A 56 -1.30 29.81 0.46
CA LEU A 56 -0.71 30.71 -0.51
C LEU A 56 -1.52 30.62 -1.80
N GLU A 57 -1.97 31.77 -2.30
CA GLU A 57 -2.74 31.86 -3.55
C GLU A 57 -2.36 33.12 -4.35
N PRO A 58 -2.37 33.06 -5.69
CA PRO A 58 -2.16 34.23 -6.54
C PRO A 58 -3.39 35.13 -6.51
N MET A 59 -3.18 36.45 -6.58
CA MET A 59 -4.26 37.42 -6.71
C MET A 59 -4.71 37.58 -8.17
N GLU A 60 -5.98 37.94 -8.38
CA GLU A 60 -6.56 38.13 -9.73
C GLU A 60 -5.91 39.27 -10.54
N GLU A 61 -5.24 40.23 -9.87
CA GLU A 61 -4.55 41.35 -10.49
C GLU A 61 -3.08 41.44 -10.01
N GLY A 62 -2.13 41.18 -10.93
CA GLY A 62 -0.69 41.40 -10.73
C GLY A 62 0.13 40.15 -10.34
N ASN A 63 1.45 40.35 -10.16
CA ASN A 63 2.41 39.31 -9.72
C ASN A 63 2.46 39.16 -8.17
N THR A 64 1.37 39.53 -7.49
CA THR A 64 1.26 39.51 -6.03
C THR A 64 0.53 38.27 -5.55
N HIS A 65 1.03 37.69 -4.47
CA HIS A 65 0.46 36.50 -3.83
C HIS A 65 -0.07 36.86 -2.45
N ARG A 66 -1.17 36.23 -2.05
CA ARG A 66 -1.71 36.36 -0.71
C ARG A 66 -1.31 35.12 0.09
N LEU A 67 -0.60 35.35 1.19
CA LEU A 67 -0.40 34.36 2.24
C LEU A 67 -1.38 34.71 3.36
N TYR A 68 -2.19 33.75 3.75
CA TYR A 68 -3.12 33.94 4.86
C TYR A 68 -3.13 32.69 5.74
N ARG A 69 -3.40 32.90 7.02
CA ARG A 69 -3.63 31.78 7.94
C ARG A 69 -4.85 31.04 7.47
N GLY A 70 -4.76 29.73 7.56
CA GLY A 70 -5.83 28.85 7.18
C GLY A 70 -7.20 29.37 7.62
N GLU A 71 -7.33 29.75 8.90
CA GLU A 71 -8.57 30.19 9.59
C GLU A 71 -9.49 31.16 8.82
N HIS A 72 -8.98 31.83 7.78
CA HIS A 72 -9.72 32.77 6.94
C HIS A 72 -10.36 32.15 5.67
N LEU A 73 -10.29 30.83 5.46
CA LEU A 73 -10.95 30.15 4.34
C LEU A 73 -12.47 30.03 4.54
N LYS A 74 -13.23 30.36 3.49
CA LYS A 74 -14.68 30.13 3.44
C LYS A 74 -14.92 28.65 3.08
N VAL A 75 -15.48 27.88 4.02
CA VAL A 75 -15.72 26.45 3.85
C VAL A 75 -17.11 26.07 4.32
N THR A 76 -17.79 25.25 3.52
CA THR A 76 -19.01 24.57 3.94
C THR A 76 -18.61 23.34 4.76
N GLN A 77 -18.94 23.33 6.06
CA GLN A 77 -18.73 22.14 6.89
C GLN A 77 -19.55 20.97 6.36
N GLY A 78 -18.96 19.79 6.43
CA GLY A 78 -19.59 18.58 5.91
C GLY A 78 -19.09 17.31 6.58
N THR A 79 -19.86 16.25 6.42
CA THR A 79 -19.58 14.91 6.91
C THR A 79 -19.22 13.99 5.76
N CYS A 80 -18.45 12.94 6.01
CA CYS A 80 -18.42 11.80 5.09
C CYS A 80 -19.82 11.14 5.08
N GLY A 81 -20.22 10.49 3.99
CA GLY A 81 -21.52 9.82 3.79
C GLY A 81 -21.87 8.71 4.80
N HIS A 82 -20.99 8.51 5.78
CA HIS A 82 -21.17 7.68 6.95
C HIS A 82 -21.53 8.49 8.22
N GLY A 83 -21.97 9.76 8.12
CA GLY A 83 -22.17 10.71 9.23
C GLY A 83 -23.60 11.27 9.41
N HIS A 84 -24.23 11.15 10.59
CA HIS A 84 -25.33 12.04 11.02
C HIS A 84 -25.13 12.56 12.46
N ASN A 85 -25.51 13.84 12.65
CA ASN A 85 -25.35 14.73 13.82
C ASN A 85 -25.49 14.08 15.20
N ILE A 86 -24.50 14.30 16.08
CA ILE A 86 -24.61 14.07 17.53
C ILE A 86 -24.34 15.38 18.26
N SER A 87 -25.35 15.89 18.96
CA SER A 87 -25.22 16.85 20.07
C SER A 87 -25.06 16.07 21.38
N TYR A 88 -24.01 16.39 22.15
CA TYR A 88 -23.70 15.73 23.44
C TYR A 88 -24.21 16.56 24.64
N PRO A 89 -24.57 15.86 25.73
CA PRO A 89 -24.14 16.24 27.06
C PRO A 89 -23.15 15.22 27.64
N THR A 90 -22.05 15.76 28.17
CA THR A 90 -20.88 15.12 28.80
C THR A 90 -21.21 14.33 30.07
N GLU A 91 -20.61 13.14 30.25
CA GLU A 91 -20.16 12.64 31.56
C GLU A 91 -19.09 11.53 31.39
N MET A 92 -17.92 11.71 32.03
CA MET A 92 -16.72 10.85 31.93
C MET A 92 -16.76 9.68 32.91
N MET A 93 -16.29 8.50 32.50
CA MET A 93 -15.83 7.46 33.43
C MET A 93 -14.59 6.74 32.88
N ASN A 94 -13.49 6.80 33.64
CA ASN A 94 -12.20 6.15 33.36
C ASN A 94 -12.26 4.63 33.61
N THR A 95 -11.71 3.81 32.71
CA THR A 95 -11.15 2.50 33.08
C THR A 95 -9.89 2.16 32.27
N THR A 96 -8.94 1.52 32.96
CA THR A 96 -7.55 1.25 32.60
C THR A 96 -7.39 0.01 31.73
N GLY A 97 -6.63 0.12 30.63
CA GLY A 97 -6.36 -0.99 29.69
C GLY A 97 -5.04 -1.71 29.99
N ALA A 98 -5.10 -3.04 30.10
CA ALA A 98 -3.96 -3.93 30.26
C ALA A 98 -3.28 -4.26 28.91
N VAL A 99 -1.96 -4.30 28.92
CA VAL A 99 -1.07 -4.53 27.77
C VAL A 99 -0.77 -6.03 27.63
N PHE A 100 -0.92 -6.59 26.43
CA PHE A 100 -0.37 -7.91 26.08
C PHE A 100 0.55 -7.82 24.86
N ASN A 101 1.74 -8.40 25.02
CA ASN A 101 2.84 -8.43 24.06
C ASN A 101 2.58 -9.42 22.91
N VAL A 102 2.81 -8.97 21.67
CA VAL A 102 2.73 -9.78 20.43
C VAL A 102 4.14 -9.97 19.86
N THR A 103 4.46 -11.21 19.50
CA THR A 103 5.76 -11.71 19.04
C THR A 103 6.15 -11.28 17.61
N SER A 104 7.46 -11.32 17.38
CA SER A 104 8.29 -10.66 16.34
C SER A 104 8.29 -11.29 14.93
N HIS A 105 7.14 -11.33 14.22
CA HIS A 105 7.07 -11.81 12.82
C HIS A 105 6.49 -10.80 11.81
N LYS A 106 6.31 -9.52 12.19
CA LYS A 106 5.33 -8.61 11.55
C LYS A 106 5.87 -7.35 10.84
N ARG A 107 7.15 -7.28 10.47
CA ARG A 107 7.78 -5.99 10.12
C ARG A 107 7.72 -5.57 8.64
N ASP A 108 7.50 -6.48 7.69
CA ASP A 108 7.84 -6.18 6.28
C ASP A 108 6.70 -5.56 5.44
N ALA A 109 5.43 -5.91 5.68
CA ALA A 109 4.31 -5.27 4.98
C ALA A 109 4.25 -3.74 5.18
N GLN A 110 4.85 -3.22 6.25
CA GLN A 110 4.96 -1.79 6.57
C GLN A 110 6.31 -1.15 6.20
N SER A 111 7.34 -1.95 5.88
CA SER A 111 8.70 -1.46 5.65
C SER A 111 8.85 -0.83 4.26
N SER A 112 8.23 -1.45 3.25
CA SER A 112 8.32 -0.99 1.86
C SER A 112 7.33 0.14 1.60
N THR A 113 7.79 1.16 0.87
CA THR A 113 6.92 2.20 0.34
C THR A 113 5.86 1.57 -0.57
N LYS A 114 4.62 2.01 -0.42
CA LYS A 114 3.51 1.60 -1.29
C LYS A 114 3.23 2.69 -2.32
N HIS A 115 2.88 2.30 -3.53
CA HIS A 115 2.54 3.22 -4.61
C HIS A 115 1.07 3.03 -4.98
N VAL A 116 0.31 4.11 -5.04
CA VAL A 116 -1.08 4.11 -5.51
C VAL A 116 -1.12 4.76 -6.88
N GLU A 117 -1.46 3.97 -7.90
CA GLU A 117 -1.80 4.48 -9.23
C GLU A 117 -3.22 5.06 -9.22
N LEU A 118 -3.31 6.39 -9.05
CA LEU A 118 -4.56 7.12 -8.92
C LEU A 118 -4.99 7.74 -10.25
N ILE A 119 -6.26 7.54 -10.62
CA ILE A 119 -6.95 8.34 -11.65
C ILE A 119 -7.95 9.28 -10.97
N ILE A 120 -7.94 10.55 -11.36
CA ILE A 120 -8.96 11.52 -10.91
C ILE A 120 -9.85 11.90 -12.09
N VAL A 121 -11.16 11.77 -11.91
CA VAL A 121 -12.19 12.09 -12.90
C VAL A 121 -12.95 13.33 -12.44
N ALA A 122 -13.21 14.29 -13.33
CA ALA A 122 -14.11 15.40 -13.08
C ALA A 122 -15.40 15.26 -13.90
N ASP A 123 -16.54 15.40 -13.22
CA ASP A 123 -17.85 15.38 -13.86
C ASP A 123 -18.10 16.67 -14.70
N ASN A 124 -19.16 16.66 -15.50
CA ASN A 124 -19.51 17.79 -16.34
C ASN A 124 -19.88 19.02 -15.51
N ARG A 125 -20.42 18.81 -14.31
CA ARG A 125 -20.77 19.90 -13.40
C ARG A 125 -19.53 20.63 -12.89
N GLU A 126 -18.48 19.92 -12.55
CA GLU A 126 -17.17 20.48 -12.17
C GLU A 126 -16.55 21.23 -13.35
N TYR A 127 -16.62 20.66 -14.56
CA TYR A 127 -16.20 21.35 -15.77
C TYR A 127 -16.94 22.68 -15.98
N GLN A 128 -18.25 22.72 -15.77
CA GLN A 128 -19.03 23.95 -15.83
C GLN A 128 -18.63 24.94 -14.72
N LYS A 129 -18.44 24.45 -13.48
CA LYS A 129 -18.04 25.25 -12.31
C LYS A 129 -16.71 25.97 -12.55
N GLN A 130 -15.76 25.32 -13.21
CA GLN A 130 -14.45 25.91 -13.52
C GLN A 130 -14.47 26.85 -14.74
N GLY A 131 -15.64 27.14 -15.32
CA GLY A 131 -15.78 28.07 -16.45
C GLY A 131 -15.69 27.39 -17.82
N LYS A 132 -15.96 26.08 -17.90
CA LYS A 132 -15.91 25.28 -19.14
C LYS A 132 -14.53 25.28 -19.80
N ASP A 133 -13.50 25.19 -18.99
CA ASP A 133 -12.11 25.11 -19.43
C ASP A 133 -11.49 23.79 -18.94
N VAL A 134 -11.21 22.90 -19.89
CA VAL A 134 -10.68 21.56 -19.61
C VAL A 134 -9.31 21.63 -18.95
N GLU A 135 -8.46 22.54 -19.40
CA GLU A 135 -7.09 22.65 -18.89
C GLU A 135 -7.07 23.23 -17.48
N LYS A 136 -7.95 24.21 -17.20
CA LYS A 136 -8.14 24.72 -15.85
C LYS A 136 -8.65 23.64 -14.88
N VAL A 137 -9.59 22.78 -15.31
CA VAL A 137 -10.05 21.64 -14.50
C VAL A 137 -8.88 20.69 -14.24
N LYS A 138 -8.17 20.26 -15.28
CA LYS A 138 -7.01 19.35 -15.12
C LYS A 138 -5.96 19.90 -14.17
N GLN A 139 -5.67 21.19 -14.24
CA GLN A 139 -4.72 21.85 -13.35
C GLN A 139 -5.18 21.78 -11.88
N ARG A 140 -6.47 22.04 -11.63
CA ARG A 140 -7.06 21.92 -10.30
C ARG A 140 -6.97 20.48 -9.77
N LEU A 141 -7.29 19.48 -10.59
CA LEU A 141 -7.20 18.07 -10.20
C LEU A 141 -5.76 17.63 -9.91
N ALA A 142 -4.79 18.11 -10.69
CA ALA A 142 -3.38 17.85 -10.43
C ALA A 142 -2.89 18.51 -9.12
N GLU A 143 -3.39 19.71 -8.78
CA GLU A 143 -3.11 20.35 -7.49
C GLU A 143 -3.70 19.56 -6.32
N ILE A 144 -4.92 19.05 -6.47
CA ILE A 144 -5.56 18.14 -5.51
C ILE A 144 -4.68 16.90 -5.27
N ALA A 145 -4.25 16.23 -6.36
CA ALA A 145 -3.40 15.05 -6.26
C ALA A 145 -2.07 15.33 -5.55
N ASN A 146 -1.48 16.51 -5.77
CA ASN A 146 -0.23 16.91 -5.13
C ASN A 146 -0.37 16.99 -3.59
N TYR A 147 -1.43 17.63 -3.09
CA TYR A 147 -1.70 17.66 -1.65
C TYR A 147 -1.96 16.26 -1.08
N VAL A 148 -2.68 15.41 -1.82
CA VAL A 148 -2.97 14.03 -1.40
C VAL A 148 -1.68 13.20 -1.29
N ASP A 149 -0.76 13.27 -2.26
CA ASP A 149 0.57 12.61 -2.13
C ASP A 149 1.27 13.07 -0.86
N LYS A 150 1.28 14.38 -0.58
CA LYS A 150 1.91 14.93 0.63
C LYS A 150 1.33 14.34 1.92
N PHE A 151 0.01 14.23 2.05
CA PHE A 151 -0.62 13.66 3.25
C PHE A 151 -0.24 12.20 3.47
N TYR A 152 -0.16 11.41 2.40
CA TYR A 152 0.12 9.97 2.44
C TYR A 152 1.60 9.63 2.63
N ARG A 153 2.54 10.53 2.32
CA ARG A 153 3.98 10.34 2.59
C ARG A 153 4.26 10.00 4.06
N SER A 154 3.51 10.60 4.99
CA SER A 154 3.61 10.31 6.44
C SER A 154 3.25 8.87 6.85
N LEU A 155 2.65 8.11 5.92
CA LEU A 155 2.26 6.72 6.04
C LEU A 155 3.13 5.77 5.20
N ASN A 156 4.24 6.26 4.63
CA ASN A 156 5.08 5.52 3.68
C ASN A 156 4.31 5.06 2.42
N ILE A 157 3.38 5.90 1.96
CA ILE A 157 2.59 5.70 0.75
C ILE A 157 2.84 6.87 -0.19
N ARG A 158 3.07 6.60 -1.47
CA ARG A 158 3.16 7.58 -2.54
C ARG A 158 1.92 7.47 -3.41
N VAL A 159 1.31 8.61 -3.72
CA VAL A 159 0.13 8.67 -4.61
C VAL A 159 0.59 9.20 -5.95
N ALA A 160 0.61 8.31 -6.94
CA ALA A 160 1.03 8.60 -8.30
C ALA A 160 -0.19 8.90 -9.16
N LEU A 161 -0.27 10.12 -9.70
CA LEU A 161 -1.35 10.50 -10.62
C LEU A 161 -1.06 9.91 -12.01
N VAL A 162 -1.74 8.82 -12.36
CA VAL A 162 -1.58 8.12 -13.64
C VAL A 162 -2.63 8.53 -14.69
N GLY A 163 -3.57 9.39 -14.32
CA GLY A 163 -4.56 9.86 -15.29
C GLY A 163 -5.50 10.93 -14.77
N LEU A 164 -5.87 11.83 -15.68
CA LEU A 164 -6.97 12.77 -15.51
C LEU A 164 -7.99 12.58 -16.62
N GLU A 165 -9.27 12.56 -16.26
CA GLU A 165 -10.38 12.53 -17.20
C GLU A 165 -11.38 13.63 -16.86
N VAL A 166 -11.80 14.41 -17.86
CA VAL A 166 -12.77 15.50 -17.69
C VAL A 166 -13.94 15.24 -18.63
N TRP A 167 -15.14 15.12 -18.08
CA TRP A 167 -16.37 14.85 -18.84
C TRP A 167 -16.93 16.14 -19.45
N SER A 168 -16.20 16.75 -20.38
CA SER A 168 -16.56 18.05 -20.96
C SER A 168 -17.78 18.01 -21.88
N ASP A 169 -18.06 16.86 -22.50
CA ASP A 169 -19.17 16.62 -23.44
C ASP A 169 -20.45 16.08 -22.75
N GLY A 170 -20.35 15.71 -21.48
CA GLY A 170 -21.46 15.20 -20.66
C GLY A 170 -21.01 14.03 -19.78
N ASP A 171 -21.75 13.80 -18.69
CA ASP A 171 -21.42 12.75 -17.74
C ASP A 171 -21.48 11.35 -18.36
N LYS A 172 -20.54 10.48 -17.99
CA LYS A 172 -20.45 9.11 -18.53
C LYS A 172 -21.19 8.07 -17.69
N CYS A 173 -21.67 8.46 -16.53
CA CYS A 173 -22.59 7.73 -15.67
C CYS A 173 -23.53 8.72 -14.96
N SER A 174 -24.55 8.23 -14.27
CA SER A 174 -25.52 9.10 -13.60
C SER A 174 -24.94 9.70 -12.32
N ILE A 175 -24.67 11.01 -12.31
CA ILE A 175 -24.24 11.76 -11.12
C ILE A 175 -25.43 12.57 -10.59
N THR A 176 -25.80 12.30 -9.34
CA THR A 176 -27.00 12.88 -8.71
C THR A 176 -26.65 13.53 -7.37
N GLN A 177 -27.63 14.19 -6.74
CA GLN A 177 -27.44 14.70 -5.38
C GLN A 177 -27.42 13.56 -4.34
N ASP A 178 -27.84 12.35 -4.70
CA ASP A 178 -27.65 11.20 -3.83
C ASP A 178 -26.21 10.67 -3.97
N PRO A 179 -25.36 10.79 -2.93
CA PRO A 179 -23.98 10.34 -3.00
C PRO A 179 -23.90 8.82 -3.18
N PHE A 180 -24.89 8.07 -2.70
CA PHE A 180 -24.90 6.62 -2.80
C PHE A 180 -25.05 6.14 -4.25
N THR A 181 -26.09 6.61 -4.93
CA THR A 181 -26.32 6.35 -6.36
C THR A 181 -25.10 6.77 -7.18
N SER A 182 -24.55 7.96 -6.91
CA SER A 182 -23.41 8.49 -7.67
C SER A 182 -22.15 7.65 -7.50
N LEU A 183 -21.85 7.16 -6.29
CA LEU A 183 -20.71 6.28 -6.04
C LEU A 183 -20.87 4.93 -6.76
N HIS A 184 -22.07 4.34 -6.68
CA HIS A 184 -22.35 3.07 -7.33
C HIS A 184 -22.16 3.16 -8.86
N GLU A 185 -22.80 4.14 -9.49
CA GLU A 185 -22.73 4.39 -10.93
C GLU A 185 -21.29 4.67 -11.40
N PHE A 186 -20.53 5.42 -10.60
CA PHE A 186 -19.12 5.71 -10.89
C PHE A 186 -18.24 4.46 -10.81
N LEU A 187 -18.39 3.62 -9.77
CA LEU A 187 -17.62 2.39 -9.62
C LEU A 187 -17.97 1.34 -10.68
N ASP A 188 -19.24 1.23 -11.06
CA ASP A 188 -19.68 0.37 -12.16
C ASP A 188 -19.12 0.86 -13.50
N TRP A 189 -19.18 2.17 -13.78
CA TRP A 189 -18.52 2.77 -14.94
C TRP A 189 -17.01 2.52 -14.94
N ARG A 190 -16.34 2.69 -13.79
CA ARG A 190 -14.90 2.41 -13.64
C ARG A 190 -14.60 0.98 -14.04
N LYS A 191 -15.35 0.01 -13.51
CA LYS A 191 -15.19 -1.42 -13.77
C LYS A 191 -15.34 -1.76 -15.26
N VAL A 192 -16.38 -1.25 -15.92
CA VAL A 192 -16.75 -1.70 -17.27
C VAL A 192 -16.14 -0.84 -18.39
N LYS A 193 -15.75 0.41 -18.11
CA LYS A 193 -15.21 1.35 -19.11
C LYS A 193 -13.77 1.74 -18.83
N LEU A 194 -13.46 2.23 -17.63
CA LEU A 194 -12.15 2.85 -17.35
C LEU A 194 -11.04 1.79 -17.18
N LEU A 195 -11.24 0.82 -16.29
CA LEU A 195 -10.25 -0.22 -15.97
C LEU A 195 -9.76 -0.99 -17.20
N PRO A 196 -10.62 -1.44 -18.14
CA PRO A 196 -10.17 -2.12 -19.35
C PRO A 196 -9.33 -1.25 -20.30
N GLN A 197 -9.47 0.08 -20.24
CA GLN A 197 -8.76 1.02 -21.11
C GLN A 197 -7.46 1.51 -20.47
N ARG A 198 -7.47 1.72 -19.15
CA ARG A 198 -6.36 2.26 -18.37
C ARG A 198 -6.27 1.48 -17.06
N PRO A 199 -5.31 0.55 -16.93
CA PRO A 199 -5.01 -0.09 -15.66
C PRO A 199 -4.65 0.97 -14.61
N HIS A 200 -5.18 0.81 -13.39
CA HIS A 200 -4.93 1.71 -12.25
C HIS A 200 -5.42 1.04 -10.96
N ASP A 201 -4.87 1.46 -9.83
CA ASP A 201 -5.19 0.89 -8.52
C ASP A 201 -6.50 1.47 -7.96
N ASN A 202 -6.70 2.78 -8.09
CA ASN A 202 -7.82 3.50 -7.50
C ASN A 202 -8.30 4.65 -8.41
N ALA A 203 -9.61 4.92 -8.42
CA ALA A 203 -10.16 6.08 -9.12
C ALA A 203 -11.08 6.92 -8.22
N GLN A 204 -10.95 8.24 -8.29
CA GLN A 204 -11.74 9.18 -7.49
C GLN A 204 -12.47 10.16 -8.40
N LEU A 205 -13.79 10.33 -8.19
CA LEU A 205 -14.59 11.33 -8.88
C LEU A 205 -14.63 12.63 -8.09
N ILE A 206 -14.18 13.74 -8.67
CA ILE A 206 -14.43 15.10 -8.17
C ILE A 206 -15.68 15.63 -8.85
N SER A 207 -16.71 15.94 -8.07
CA SER A 207 -18.00 16.39 -8.58
C SER A 207 -18.30 17.83 -8.16
N GLY A 208 -18.82 18.62 -9.11
CA GLY A 208 -19.40 19.93 -8.83
C GLY A 208 -20.86 19.87 -8.35
N VAL A 209 -21.43 18.67 -8.22
CA VAL A 209 -22.80 18.46 -7.70
C VAL A 209 -22.79 18.54 -6.18
N TYR A 210 -23.79 19.25 -5.64
CA TYR A 210 -24.00 19.29 -4.20
C TYR A 210 -24.78 18.05 -3.75
N PHE A 211 -24.15 17.21 -2.93
CA PHE A 211 -24.82 16.04 -2.36
C PHE A 211 -25.83 16.44 -1.28
N GLN A 212 -26.85 15.60 -1.08
CA GLN A 212 -27.89 15.83 -0.08
C GLN A 212 -27.35 15.69 1.35
N GLY A 213 -27.89 16.52 2.24
CA GLY A 213 -27.50 16.53 3.65
C GLY A 213 -26.16 17.22 3.87
N THR A 214 -25.34 16.63 4.73
CA THR A 214 -24.00 17.14 5.05
C THR A 214 -22.91 16.37 4.31
N THR A 215 -23.25 15.37 3.50
CA THR A 215 -22.28 14.48 2.84
C THR A 215 -21.41 15.24 1.83
N ILE A 216 -20.08 15.11 1.95
CA ILE A 216 -19.13 15.73 1.02
C ILE A 216 -18.24 14.73 0.29
N GLY A 217 -18.27 13.46 0.70
CA GLY A 217 -17.48 12.39 0.09
C GLY A 217 -18.01 11.02 0.52
N MET A 218 -17.67 10.00 -0.27
CA MET A 218 -18.00 8.61 0.02
C MET A 218 -17.10 7.62 -0.71
N ALA A 219 -16.62 6.61 0.01
CA ALA A 219 -15.85 5.50 -0.52
C ALA A 219 -16.12 4.19 0.22
N PRO A 220 -16.02 3.02 -0.45
CA PRO A 220 -16.08 1.72 0.22
C PRO A 220 -14.83 1.48 1.08
N ILE A 221 -15.01 0.78 2.20
CA ILE A 221 -13.94 0.48 3.15
C ILE A 221 -13.20 -0.81 2.76
N MET A 222 -11.86 -0.84 2.89
CA MET A 222 -11.00 -2.01 2.56
C MET A 222 -11.10 -2.47 1.09
N SER A 223 -11.42 -1.55 0.18
CA SER A 223 -11.65 -1.86 -1.23
C SER A 223 -10.46 -1.60 -2.15
N MET A 224 -9.33 -1.12 -1.62
CA MET A 224 -8.13 -0.85 -2.40
C MET A 224 -7.70 -2.09 -3.22
N CYS A 225 -7.27 -1.88 -4.46
CA CYS A 225 -6.94 -2.91 -5.46
C CYS A 225 -8.10 -3.77 -5.96
N THR A 226 -9.33 -3.62 -5.44
CA THR A 226 -10.47 -4.39 -5.94
C THR A 226 -10.95 -3.86 -7.28
N VAL A 227 -11.32 -4.78 -8.17
CA VAL A 227 -11.89 -4.46 -9.49
C VAL A 227 -13.21 -3.69 -9.34
N GLU A 228 -14.02 -4.04 -8.35
CA GLU A 228 -15.39 -3.52 -8.22
C GLU A 228 -15.49 -2.23 -7.39
N GLN A 229 -14.62 -2.05 -6.39
CA GLN A 229 -14.89 -1.06 -5.32
C GLN A 229 -13.70 -0.14 -5.01
N SER A 230 -12.57 -0.27 -5.70
CA SER A 230 -11.40 0.59 -5.46
C SER A 230 -11.60 2.00 -6.05
N GLY A 231 -12.31 2.84 -5.30
CA GLY A 231 -12.55 4.23 -5.65
C GLY A 231 -13.48 4.95 -4.69
N GLY A 232 -13.82 6.18 -5.03
CA GLY A 232 -14.67 7.04 -4.22
C GLY A 232 -15.22 8.23 -5.01
N ILE A 233 -16.13 8.97 -4.38
CA ILE A 233 -16.66 10.24 -4.89
C ILE A 233 -16.39 11.35 -3.88
N VAL A 234 -16.12 12.55 -4.38
CA VAL A 234 -15.74 13.73 -3.60
C VAL A 234 -16.47 14.95 -4.18
N MET A 235 -17.17 15.69 -3.33
CA MET A 235 -17.77 16.97 -3.67
C MET A 235 -16.71 18.07 -3.63
N ASP A 236 -16.59 18.87 -4.68
CA ASP A 236 -15.73 20.06 -4.68
C ASP A 236 -16.42 21.21 -3.91
N HIS A 237 -16.31 21.17 -2.58
CA HIS A 237 -17.08 22.01 -1.66
C HIS A 237 -16.42 23.35 -1.27
N SER A 238 -15.19 23.60 -1.76
CA SER A 238 -14.45 24.83 -1.49
C SER A 238 -13.83 25.38 -2.78
N ASP A 239 -13.67 26.70 -2.87
CA ASP A 239 -12.90 27.30 -3.97
C ASP A 239 -11.42 26.92 -3.90
N ASN A 240 -10.91 26.67 -2.69
CA ASN A 240 -9.54 26.21 -2.50
C ASN A 240 -9.43 24.69 -2.77
N PRO A 241 -8.50 24.24 -3.64
CA PRO A 241 -8.31 22.82 -3.96
C PRO A 241 -8.03 21.94 -2.73
N LEU A 242 -7.48 22.50 -1.66
CA LEU A 242 -7.19 21.81 -0.40
C LEU A 242 -8.45 21.17 0.20
N GLY A 243 -9.62 21.79 0.06
CA GLY A 243 -10.87 21.25 0.58
C GLY A 243 -11.23 19.92 -0.07
N ALA A 244 -11.16 19.84 -1.39
CA ALA A 244 -11.36 18.60 -2.13
C ALA A 244 -10.23 17.59 -1.89
N ALA A 245 -8.98 18.05 -1.72
CA ALA A 245 -7.84 17.18 -1.43
C ALA A 245 -7.95 16.46 -0.10
N VAL A 246 -8.40 17.13 0.96
CA VAL A 246 -8.62 16.49 2.27
C VAL A 246 -9.75 15.48 2.20
N THR A 247 -10.85 15.81 1.52
CA THR A 247 -11.95 14.86 1.33
C THR A 247 -11.50 13.65 0.50
N LEU A 248 -10.75 13.85 -0.60
CA LEU A 248 -10.17 12.75 -1.37
C LEU A 248 -9.26 11.88 -0.51
N ALA A 249 -8.40 12.50 0.32
CA ALA A 249 -7.51 11.76 1.19
C ALA A 249 -8.27 10.93 2.25
N HIS A 250 -9.38 11.45 2.76
CA HIS A 250 -10.29 10.75 3.66
C HIS A 250 -10.93 9.53 2.98
N GLU A 251 -11.49 9.71 1.79
CA GLU A 251 -12.15 8.63 1.03
C GLU A 251 -11.14 7.55 0.57
N LEU A 252 -9.94 7.96 0.17
CA LEU A 252 -8.84 7.04 -0.10
C LEU A 252 -8.46 6.26 1.18
N GLY A 253 -8.57 6.88 2.35
CA GLY A 253 -8.32 6.27 3.65
C GLY A 253 -9.31 5.15 3.95
N HIS A 254 -10.58 5.33 3.60
CA HIS A 254 -11.57 4.27 3.62
C HIS A 254 -11.17 3.12 2.69
N ASN A 255 -10.77 3.37 1.44
CA ASN A 255 -10.32 2.30 0.55
C ASN A 255 -9.14 1.50 1.15
N PHE A 256 -8.24 2.17 1.89
CA PHE A 256 -7.16 1.55 2.66
C PHE A 256 -7.61 0.78 3.91
N GLY A 257 -8.86 0.90 4.33
CA GLY A 257 -9.42 0.23 5.51
C GLY A 257 -9.42 1.06 6.79
N MET A 258 -9.11 2.35 6.71
CA MET A 258 -9.18 3.26 7.85
C MET A 258 -10.65 3.57 8.18
N ASN A 259 -10.99 3.47 9.46
CA ASN A 259 -12.30 3.87 9.96
C ASN A 259 -12.23 5.25 10.60
N HIS A 260 -13.38 5.86 10.83
CA HIS A 260 -13.43 7.18 11.45
C HIS A 260 -12.79 7.22 12.84
N ASP A 261 -12.15 8.34 13.16
CA ASP A 261 -11.67 8.68 14.49
C ASP A 261 -12.84 9.16 15.34
N THR A 262 -13.39 8.27 16.18
CA THR A 262 -14.52 8.61 17.06
C THR A 262 -14.21 8.33 18.55
N PRO A 263 -14.83 9.09 19.47
CA PRO A 263 -14.70 8.85 20.90
C PRO A 263 -15.14 7.44 21.32
N GLU A 264 -16.15 6.86 20.67
CA GLU A 264 -16.67 5.50 20.97
C GLU A 264 -15.63 4.42 20.70
N ARG A 265 -14.76 4.63 19.71
CA ARG A 265 -13.63 3.74 19.41
C ARG A 265 -12.43 3.99 20.34
N GLY A 266 -12.52 4.97 21.25
CA GLY A 266 -11.38 5.45 22.03
C GLY A 266 -10.31 6.13 21.17
N CYS A 267 -10.68 6.60 19.98
CA CYS A 267 -9.76 7.21 19.02
C CYS A 267 -9.80 8.74 19.16
N GLY A 268 -8.90 9.26 20.00
CA GLY A 268 -8.66 10.69 20.13
C GLY A 268 -7.64 11.19 19.11
N CYS A 269 -7.99 12.23 18.35
CA CYS A 269 -7.02 12.96 17.55
C CYS A 269 -6.16 13.83 18.48
N ARG A 270 -4.83 13.64 18.46
CA ARG A 270 -3.89 14.48 19.23
C ARG A 270 -3.59 15.81 18.56
N ALA A 271 -3.93 15.97 17.28
CA ALA A 271 -3.80 17.25 16.60
C ALA A 271 -4.84 18.21 17.17
N THR A 272 -4.39 19.43 17.46
CA THR A 272 -5.22 20.45 18.09
C THR A 272 -6.29 20.96 17.12
N VAL A 273 -7.38 21.52 17.63
CA VAL A 273 -8.51 22.00 16.81
C VAL A 273 -8.06 23.11 15.85
N ASP A 274 -7.08 23.92 16.25
CA ASP A 274 -6.39 24.94 15.44
C ASP A 274 -5.57 24.36 14.27
N ARG A 275 -5.31 23.05 14.22
CA ARG A 275 -4.72 22.35 13.07
C ARG A 275 -5.72 21.56 12.23
N GLY A 276 -7.01 21.71 12.52
CA GLY A 276 -8.09 21.09 11.78
C GLY A 276 -8.43 19.66 12.17
N GLY A 277 -7.73 19.12 13.19
CA GLY A 277 -7.91 17.74 13.65
C GLY A 277 -7.20 16.72 12.75
N CYS A 278 -7.83 15.56 12.57
CA CYS A 278 -7.27 14.43 11.83
C CYS A 278 -8.10 14.14 10.58
N ILE A 279 -7.46 13.69 9.49
CA ILE A 279 -8.10 13.44 8.19
C ILE A 279 -9.30 12.51 8.34
N MET A 280 -9.20 11.43 9.13
CA MET A 280 -10.28 10.44 9.32
C MET A 280 -11.35 10.86 10.34
N THR A 281 -11.43 12.14 10.71
CA THR A 281 -12.55 12.63 11.54
C THR A 281 -13.86 12.57 10.72
N PRO A 282 -15.01 12.13 11.29
CA PRO A 282 -16.27 11.98 10.54
C PRO A 282 -16.78 13.25 9.85
N SER A 283 -16.42 14.40 10.39
CA SER A 283 -16.80 15.72 9.90
C SER A 283 -15.55 16.52 9.58
N THR A 284 -15.51 17.09 8.38
CA THR A 284 -14.48 18.03 7.99
C THR A 284 -14.90 19.44 8.39
N GLY A 285 -14.10 20.03 9.27
CA GLY A 285 -14.22 21.41 9.69
C GLY A 285 -13.13 22.29 9.10
N TYR A 286 -13.13 23.54 9.55
CA TYR A 286 -12.03 24.45 9.32
C TYR A 286 -11.28 24.68 10.65
N PRO A 287 -9.93 24.67 10.69
CA PRO A 287 -8.97 24.40 9.62
C PRO A 287 -9.04 23.00 9.01
N PHE A 288 -8.49 22.85 7.80
CA PHE A 288 -8.47 21.56 7.11
C PHE A 288 -7.41 20.64 7.73
N PRO A 289 -7.77 19.40 8.11
CA PRO A 289 -6.81 18.46 8.70
C PRO A 289 -5.78 17.99 7.66
N THR A 290 -4.52 17.91 8.08
CA THR A 290 -3.40 17.48 7.22
C THR A 290 -2.74 16.19 7.71
N VAL A 291 -3.18 15.65 8.85
CA VAL A 291 -2.52 14.52 9.53
C VAL A 291 -3.47 13.35 9.80
N PHE A 292 -2.92 12.14 9.78
CA PHE A 292 -3.62 10.92 10.19
C PHE A 292 -3.41 10.60 11.68
N SER A 293 -4.44 10.08 12.33
CA SER A 293 -4.37 9.72 13.75
C SER A 293 -3.57 8.42 13.97
N THR A 294 -3.24 8.14 15.24
CA THR A 294 -2.64 6.85 15.60
C THR A 294 -3.60 5.67 15.39
N CYS A 295 -4.91 5.90 15.43
CA CYS A 295 -5.90 4.87 15.09
C CYS A 295 -5.89 4.59 13.59
N SER A 296 -5.88 5.64 12.76
CA SER A 296 -5.80 5.47 11.30
C SER A 296 -4.55 4.68 10.89
N LYS A 297 -3.39 4.95 11.51
CA LYS A 297 -2.15 4.19 11.30
C LYS A 297 -2.28 2.71 11.69
N LYS A 298 -2.95 2.41 12.80
CA LYS A 298 -3.22 1.03 13.25
C LYS A 298 -4.21 0.31 12.33
N ASP A 299 -5.24 1.01 11.87
CA ASP A 299 -6.24 0.46 10.94
C ASP A 299 -5.57 0.14 9.59
N LEU A 300 -4.75 1.05 9.05
CA LEU A 300 -3.95 0.80 7.84
C LEU A 300 -3.02 -0.40 8.02
N ALA A 301 -2.25 -0.44 9.11
CA ALA A 301 -1.38 -1.56 9.43
C ALA A 301 -2.13 -2.90 9.45
N ALA A 302 -3.27 -2.95 10.13
CA ALA A 302 -4.10 -4.15 10.21
C ALA A 302 -4.74 -4.53 8.87
N SER A 303 -5.04 -3.55 8.02
CA SER A 303 -5.59 -3.74 6.68
C SER A 303 -4.55 -4.33 5.72
N LEU A 304 -3.33 -3.77 5.70
CA LEU A 304 -2.21 -4.29 4.92
C LEU A 304 -1.79 -5.70 5.37
N GLU A 305 -1.77 -5.97 6.69
CA GLU A 305 -1.50 -7.33 7.22
C GLU A 305 -2.53 -8.37 6.74
N LYS A 306 -3.75 -7.97 6.40
CA LYS A 306 -4.79 -8.88 5.87
C LYS A 306 -4.66 -9.13 4.37
N GLY A 307 -3.79 -8.40 3.67
CA GLY A 307 -3.66 -8.47 2.21
C GLY A 307 -4.43 -7.39 1.45
N VAL A 308 -4.96 -6.35 2.10
CA VAL A 308 -5.45 -5.17 1.36
C VAL A 308 -4.24 -4.47 0.75
N GLY A 309 -4.33 -4.04 -0.52
CA GLY A 309 -3.24 -3.32 -1.17
C GLY A 309 -2.22 -4.19 -1.92
N MET A 310 -2.57 -5.42 -2.34
CA MET A 310 -1.65 -6.30 -3.09
C MET A 310 -1.10 -5.68 -4.38
N CYS A 311 -1.84 -4.79 -5.01
CA CYS A 311 -1.43 -4.05 -6.21
C CYS A 311 -0.44 -2.91 -5.94
N LEU A 312 -0.15 -2.55 -4.69
CA LEU A 312 0.55 -1.29 -4.39
C LEU A 312 2.07 -1.43 -4.28
N PHE A 313 2.62 -2.57 -4.68
CA PHE A 313 4.05 -2.88 -4.51
C PHE A 313 4.87 -2.61 -5.77
N ASN A 314 4.23 -2.48 -6.94
CA ASN A 314 4.91 -2.05 -8.16
C ASN A 314 5.09 -0.54 -8.18
N MET A 315 6.22 -0.10 -8.70
CA MET A 315 6.41 1.29 -9.08
C MET A 315 5.59 1.57 -10.35
N PRO A 316 4.87 2.70 -10.43
CA PRO A 316 4.05 3.02 -11.59
C PRO A 316 4.87 3.10 -12.88
N GLU A 317 4.26 2.71 -13.99
CA GLU A 317 4.89 2.91 -15.30
C GLU A 317 4.93 4.40 -15.66
N VAL A 318 6.16 4.89 -15.87
CA VAL A 318 6.50 6.28 -16.19
C VAL A 318 5.66 6.89 -17.31
N LYS A 319 5.38 6.12 -18.37
CA LYS A 319 4.62 6.61 -19.55
C LYS A 319 3.20 7.03 -19.20
N VAL A 320 2.72 6.61 -18.04
CA VAL A 320 1.36 6.82 -17.57
C VAL A 320 1.28 7.97 -16.57
N LEU A 321 2.42 8.45 -16.04
CA LEU A 321 2.43 9.56 -15.08
C LEU A 321 2.01 10.90 -15.72
N TYR A 322 1.08 11.58 -15.06
CA TYR A 322 0.62 12.90 -15.47
C TYR A 322 1.62 13.99 -15.04
N GLY A 323 2.10 14.79 -16.00
CA GLY A 323 3.01 15.91 -15.75
C GLY A 323 4.30 15.88 -16.58
N GLY A 324 4.62 14.74 -17.18
CA GLY A 324 5.81 14.55 -18.03
C GLY A 324 7.12 14.41 -17.24
N GLN A 325 8.20 14.09 -17.97
CA GLN A 325 9.53 13.78 -17.45
C GLN A 325 10.15 14.95 -16.67
N LYS A 326 10.55 14.72 -15.41
CA LYS A 326 11.21 15.70 -14.56
C LYS A 326 12.02 15.07 -13.42
N CYS A 327 13.32 15.28 -13.52
CA CYS A 327 14.28 14.93 -12.48
C CYS A 327 13.99 15.59 -11.13
N GLY A 328 14.00 14.79 -10.08
CA GLY A 328 13.84 15.17 -8.67
C GLY A 328 12.42 14.94 -8.12
N ASN A 329 11.52 14.30 -8.86
CA ASN A 329 10.15 13.99 -8.41
C ASN A 329 10.05 12.62 -7.68
N GLY A 330 11.14 11.85 -7.67
CA GLY A 330 11.26 10.54 -7.06
C GLY A 330 10.70 9.38 -7.88
N TYR A 331 10.42 9.59 -9.17
CA TYR A 331 10.06 8.56 -10.13
C TYR A 331 11.12 8.52 -11.24
N VAL A 332 11.62 7.33 -11.59
CA VAL A 332 12.67 7.23 -12.61
C VAL A 332 12.04 7.29 -13.99
N GLU A 333 12.10 8.43 -14.67
CA GLU A 333 11.40 8.63 -15.94
C GLU A 333 12.24 8.32 -17.20
N GLU A 334 11.65 8.34 -18.40
CA GLU A 334 12.38 8.03 -19.63
C GLU A 334 13.48 9.09 -19.86
N GLY A 335 14.73 8.64 -20.00
CA GLY A 335 15.91 9.51 -20.05
C GLY A 335 16.66 9.63 -18.72
N GLU A 336 16.06 9.19 -17.62
CA GLU A 336 16.67 9.15 -16.28
C GLU A 336 17.13 7.73 -15.95
N GLN A 337 18.18 7.63 -15.12
CA GLN A 337 18.68 6.35 -14.62
C GLN A 337 18.35 6.14 -13.13
N CYS A 338 18.05 7.23 -12.42
CA CYS A 338 17.64 7.22 -11.02
C CYS A 338 16.99 8.56 -10.65
N ASP A 339 16.07 8.56 -9.70
CA ASP A 339 15.51 9.78 -9.12
C ASP A 339 15.28 9.56 -7.61
N CYS A 340 16.00 10.32 -6.79
CA CYS A 340 15.99 10.22 -5.34
C CYS A 340 15.25 11.39 -4.67
N GLY A 341 14.45 12.15 -5.44
CA GLY A 341 13.82 13.37 -4.98
C GLY A 341 14.67 14.61 -5.21
N ASP A 342 14.25 15.73 -4.62
CA ASP A 342 14.92 17.02 -4.75
C ASP A 342 16.33 17.00 -4.14
N LEU A 343 17.17 17.98 -4.52
CA LEU A 343 18.59 18.05 -4.14
C LEU A 343 18.84 18.00 -2.62
N GLU A 344 17.91 18.55 -1.83
CA GLU A 344 18.01 18.58 -0.37
C GLU A 344 17.49 17.31 0.29
N GLU A 345 16.53 16.61 -0.35
CA GLU A 345 15.93 15.37 0.16
C GLU A 345 16.75 14.13 -0.23
N CYS A 346 17.50 14.20 -1.32
CA CYS A 346 18.24 13.06 -1.84
C CYS A 346 19.44 12.68 -0.95
N LEU A 347 19.23 11.65 -0.12
CA LEU A 347 20.29 11.01 0.66
C LEU A 347 20.93 9.81 -0.05
N ASN A 348 20.53 9.51 -1.29
CA ASN A 348 20.97 8.33 -2.01
C ASN A 348 22.42 8.48 -2.51
N PRO A 349 23.38 7.64 -2.06
CA PRO A 349 24.76 7.76 -2.48
C PRO A 349 24.97 7.36 -3.95
N CYS A 350 24.07 6.59 -4.55
CA CYS A 350 24.19 6.04 -5.90
C CYS A 350 23.64 6.97 -6.99
N CYS A 351 22.79 7.94 -6.63
CA CYS A 351 22.11 8.81 -7.58
C CYS A 351 22.65 10.24 -7.55
N ASN A 352 22.84 10.85 -8.72
CA ASN A 352 23.13 12.27 -8.85
C ASN A 352 21.82 13.05 -9.02
N ALA A 353 21.30 13.60 -7.92
CA ALA A 353 20.05 14.33 -7.87
C ALA A 353 19.96 15.54 -8.83
N SER A 354 21.09 16.14 -9.25
CA SER A 354 21.05 17.28 -10.18
C SER A 354 20.78 16.85 -11.63
N THR A 355 21.03 15.58 -11.95
CA THR A 355 21.02 15.08 -13.34
C THR A 355 20.17 13.83 -13.52
N CYS A 356 19.69 13.22 -12.43
CA CYS A 356 18.98 11.95 -12.42
C CYS A 356 19.73 10.84 -13.16
N THR A 357 21.06 10.86 -13.01
CA THR A 357 21.97 9.85 -13.54
C THR A 357 22.63 9.08 -12.40
N LEU A 358 22.97 7.82 -12.67
CA LEU A 358 23.72 7.01 -11.73
C LEU A 358 25.14 7.56 -11.59
N LYS A 359 25.68 7.55 -10.37
CA LYS A 359 27.08 7.90 -10.13
C LYS A 359 28.01 6.82 -10.70
N GLU A 360 29.29 7.16 -10.86
CA GLU A 360 30.29 6.21 -11.36
C GLU A 360 30.26 4.91 -10.55
N GLU A 361 30.34 3.77 -11.25
CA GLU A 361 30.28 2.40 -10.71
C GLU A 361 28.91 1.93 -10.18
N ALA A 362 27.90 2.79 -10.10
CA ALA A 362 26.55 2.39 -9.71
C ALA A 362 25.80 1.71 -10.87
N VAL A 363 25.22 0.55 -10.59
CA VAL A 363 24.33 -0.19 -11.50
C VAL A 363 22.86 0.09 -11.18
N CYS A 364 22.57 0.38 -9.91
CA CYS A 364 21.25 0.74 -9.43
C CYS A 364 21.33 1.81 -8.34
N ALA A 365 20.20 2.46 -8.05
CA ALA A 365 20.08 3.41 -6.95
C ALA A 365 18.88 3.11 -6.03
N HIS A 366 17.77 2.65 -6.58
CA HIS A 366 16.51 2.44 -5.85
C HIS A 366 16.05 0.98 -5.94
N GLY A 367 15.04 0.62 -5.15
CA GLY A 367 14.41 -0.70 -5.17
C GLY A 367 15.00 -1.69 -4.16
N GLN A 368 14.17 -2.65 -3.71
CA GLN A 368 14.53 -3.62 -2.67
C GLN A 368 15.64 -4.59 -3.11
N CYS A 369 15.86 -4.71 -4.42
CA CYS A 369 16.90 -5.53 -5.04
C CYS A 369 18.18 -4.76 -5.37
N CYS A 370 18.33 -3.53 -4.86
CA CYS A 370 19.56 -2.75 -4.92
C CYS A 370 20.25 -2.71 -3.55
N GLU A 371 21.54 -3.02 -3.50
CA GLU A 371 22.37 -2.95 -2.30
C GLU A 371 23.76 -2.44 -2.67
N ASP A 372 24.26 -1.43 -1.95
CA ASP A 372 25.56 -0.79 -2.23
C ASP A 372 25.74 -0.39 -3.71
N CYS A 373 24.68 0.17 -4.30
CA CYS A 373 24.61 0.56 -5.72
C CYS A 373 24.75 -0.61 -6.73
N GLN A 374 24.65 -1.86 -6.28
CA GLN A 374 24.72 -3.07 -7.09
C GLN A 374 23.43 -3.89 -7.00
N LEU A 375 23.14 -4.67 -8.05
CA LEU A 375 22.00 -5.57 -8.05
C LEU A 375 22.25 -6.75 -7.10
N LYS A 376 21.27 -7.04 -6.25
CA LYS A 376 21.27 -8.24 -5.43
C LYS A 376 21.23 -9.49 -6.31
N PRO A 377 21.93 -10.58 -5.94
CA PRO A 377 21.94 -11.79 -6.74
C PRO A 377 20.53 -12.39 -6.86
N ALA A 378 20.28 -13.05 -7.99
CA ALA A 378 19.02 -13.75 -8.21
C ALA A 378 18.75 -14.74 -7.06
N GLY A 379 17.52 -14.83 -6.58
CA GLY A 379 17.15 -15.68 -5.46
C GLY A 379 17.37 -15.07 -4.07
N THR A 380 17.72 -13.79 -4.00
CA THR A 380 17.67 -13.03 -2.75
C THR A 380 16.22 -12.64 -2.46
N PRO A 381 15.65 -12.98 -1.29
CA PRO A 381 14.30 -12.56 -0.94
C PRO A 381 14.23 -11.04 -0.87
N CYS A 382 13.25 -10.45 -1.56
CA CYS A 382 13.00 -9.00 -1.56
C CYS A 382 11.65 -8.63 -0.94
N ARG A 383 10.72 -9.59 -0.85
CA ARG A 383 9.48 -9.46 -0.11
C ARG A 383 9.06 -10.80 0.46
N ASP A 384 8.74 -10.81 1.75
CA ASP A 384 8.16 -11.97 2.41
C ASP A 384 6.63 -12.02 2.20
N SER A 385 6.04 -13.21 2.33
CA SER A 385 4.58 -13.37 2.35
C SER A 385 3.98 -12.67 3.56
N SER A 386 3.03 -11.75 3.34
CA SER A 386 2.37 -10.97 4.39
C SER A 386 1.31 -11.76 5.16
N ASN A 387 0.65 -12.71 4.49
CA ASN A 387 -0.42 -13.52 5.04
C ASN A 387 -0.50 -14.90 4.35
N SER A 388 -1.44 -15.75 4.76
CA SER A 388 -1.55 -17.12 4.24
C SER A 388 -1.97 -17.25 2.77
N CYS A 389 -2.48 -16.17 2.18
CA CYS A 389 -2.91 -16.11 0.79
C CYS A 389 -1.87 -15.44 -0.12
N ASP A 390 -0.73 -15.05 0.43
CA ASP A 390 0.31 -14.30 -0.23
C ASP A 390 1.52 -15.18 -0.54
N LEU A 391 2.26 -14.87 -1.60
CA LEU A 391 3.49 -15.59 -1.98
C LEU A 391 4.71 -14.70 -1.74
N PRO A 392 5.91 -15.26 -1.52
CA PRO A 392 7.13 -14.47 -1.43
C PRO A 392 7.72 -14.14 -2.81
N GLU A 393 8.43 -13.03 -2.92
CA GLU A 393 9.18 -12.64 -4.12
C GLU A 393 10.68 -12.53 -3.87
N PHE A 394 11.41 -12.84 -4.92
CA PHE A 394 12.85 -12.92 -4.93
C PHE A 394 13.40 -12.06 -6.07
N CYS A 395 14.53 -11.41 -5.81
CA CYS A 395 15.26 -10.67 -6.82
C CYS A 395 15.59 -11.59 -8.00
N THR A 396 15.43 -11.06 -9.21
CA THR A 396 15.78 -11.76 -10.46
C THR A 396 17.28 -11.69 -10.76
N GLY A 397 17.99 -10.77 -10.10
CA GLY A 397 19.38 -10.43 -10.39
C GLY A 397 19.57 -9.56 -11.64
N ALA A 398 18.48 -9.19 -12.31
CA ALA A 398 18.49 -8.36 -13.52
C ALA A 398 17.78 -7.01 -13.34
N ASP A 399 16.92 -6.88 -12.32
CA ASP A 399 16.15 -5.68 -12.02
C ASP A 399 16.42 -5.20 -10.60
N PRO A 400 16.57 -3.88 -10.36
CA PRO A 400 16.76 -3.32 -9.03
C PRO A 400 15.49 -3.30 -8.16
N HIS A 401 14.30 -3.40 -8.76
CA HIS A 401 13.04 -3.51 -8.04
C HIS A 401 12.68 -4.97 -7.78
N CYS A 402 11.98 -5.20 -6.67
CA CYS A 402 11.37 -6.49 -6.43
C CYS A 402 10.29 -6.75 -7.51
N PRO A 403 10.13 -7.99 -8.01
CA PRO A 403 9.03 -8.32 -8.90
C PRO A 403 7.67 -7.92 -8.32
N ALA A 404 6.68 -7.72 -9.20
CA ALA A 404 5.33 -7.38 -8.79
C ALA A 404 4.79 -8.42 -7.78
N ASN A 405 4.07 -7.95 -6.77
CA ASN A 405 3.49 -8.81 -5.74
C ASN A 405 2.50 -9.79 -6.39
N VAL A 406 2.77 -11.08 -6.21
CA VAL A 406 1.87 -12.16 -6.59
C VAL A 406 1.37 -12.89 -5.37
N TYR A 407 0.14 -13.38 -5.47
CA TYR A 407 -0.55 -14.06 -4.38
C TYR A 407 -1.21 -15.33 -4.89
N LEU A 408 -1.69 -16.18 -3.98
CA LEU A 408 -2.34 -17.44 -4.35
C LEU A 408 -3.57 -17.17 -5.22
N HIS A 409 -3.75 -18.01 -6.23
CA HIS A 409 -4.93 -17.96 -7.07
C HIS A 409 -6.21 -18.08 -6.24
N ASP A 410 -7.23 -17.31 -6.61
CA ASP A 410 -8.52 -17.32 -5.90
C ASP A 410 -9.10 -18.73 -5.82
N GLY A 411 -9.57 -19.11 -4.63
CA GLY A 411 -10.11 -20.43 -4.30
C GLY A 411 -9.15 -21.33 -3.51
N HIS A 412 -7.85 -21.03 -3.44
CA HIS A 412 -6.92 -21.75 -2.56
C HIS A 412 -7.36 -21.66 -1.09
N THR A 413 -7.17 -22.73 -0.33
CA THR A 413 -7.50 -22.74 1.12
C THR A 413 -6.51 -21.91 1.91
N CYS A 414 -7.00 -21.11 2.85
CA CYS A 414 -6.14 -20.35 3.75
C CYS A 414 -5.44 -21.28 4.75
N GLN A 415 -4.18 -21.00 5.07
CA GLN A 415 -3.46 -21.70 6.12
C GLN A 415 -3.87 -21.18 7.51
N GLY A 416 -4.26 -22.09 8.41
CA GLY A 416 -4.56 -21.76 9.82
C GLY A 416 -5.94 -21.14 10.08
N VAL A 417 -6.73 -20.89 9.03
CA VAL A 417 -8.09 -20.37 9.10
C VAL A 417 -8.97 -21.17 8.14
N ASP A 418 -10.19 -21.50 8.56
CA ASP A 418 -11.15 -22.16 7.68
C ASP A 418 -11.76 -21.17 6.69
N GLY A 419 -11.10 -21.00 5.54
CA GLY A 419 -11.47 -20.02 4.51
C GLY A 419 -10.80 -20.28 3.17
N HIS A 420 -11.18 -19.48 2.18
CA HIS A 420 -10.56 -19.47 0.85
C HIS A 420 -9.96 -18.10 0.56
N CYS A 421 -8.85 -18.10 -0.18
CA CYS A 421 -8.19 -16.90 -0.67
C CYS A 421 -9.01 -16.28 -1.79
N TYR A 422 -9.17 -14.97 -1.73
CA TYR A 422 -9.82 -14.17 -2.77
C TYR A 422 -9.13 -12.80 -2.82
N ASN A 423 -8.57 -12.43 -3.98
CA ASN A 423 -7.75 -11.23 -4.17
C ASN A 423 -6.63 -11.08 -3.12
N GLY A 424 -5.96 -12.18 -2.77
CA GLY A 424 -4.85 -12.18 -1.80
C GLY A 424 -5.28 -12.02 -0.33
N ILE A 425 -6.59 -12.04 -0.05
CA ILE A 425 -7.15 -11.92 1.29
C ILE A 425 -7.88 -13.20 1.67
N CYS A 426 -7.70 -13.65 2.93
CA CYS A 426 -8.52 -14.70 3.52
C CYS A 426 -9.78 -14.11 4.15
N GLN A 427 -10.91 -14.12 3.44
CA GLN A 427 -12.17 -13.54 3.91
C GLN A 427 -12.99 -14.56 4.73
N THR A 428 -13.44 -14.17 5.93
CA THR A 428 -14.28 -15.01 6.80
C THR A 428 -15.44 -14.21 7.41
N HIS A 429 -16.54 -14.90 7.72
CA HIS A 429 -17.67 -14.27 8.44
C HIS A 429 -17.24 -13.70 9.79
N GLU A 430 -16.33 -14.37 10.50
CA GLU A 430 -15.82 -13.87 11.79
C GLU A 430 -15.08 -12.54 11.61
N GLN A 431 -14.17 -12.46 10.63
CA GLN A 431 -13.41 -11.25 10.40
C GLN A 431 -14.33 -10.08 10.00
N GLN A 432 -15.35 -10.33 9.18
CA GLN A 432 -16.33 -9.30 8.84
C GLN A 432 -17.17 -8.91 10.06
N CYS A 433 -17.60 -9.85 10.91
CA CYS A 433 -18.29 -9.52 12.16
C CYS A 433 -17.43 -8.66 13.09
N ILE A 434 -16.13 -8.94 13.22
CA ILE A 434 -15.21 -8.13 14.02
C ILE A 434 -15.05 -6.72 13.42
N THR A 435 -15.00 -6.61 12.09
CA THR A 435 -14.96 -5.30 11.43
C THR A 435 -16.23 -4.49 11.69
N LEU A 436 -17.41 -5.14 11.67
CA LEU A 436 -18.70 -4.46 11.84
C LEU A 436 -19.02 -4.14 13.30
N TRP A 437 -18.65 -4.99 14.25
CA TRP A 437 -19.07 -4.90 15.65
C TRP A 437 -17.92 -4.73 16.64
N GLY A 438 -16.68 -4.67 16.17
CA GLY A 438 -15.50 -4.59 17.02
C GLY A 438 -15.05 -5.93 17.59
N GLN A 439 -14.04 -5.88 18.45
CA GLN A 439 -13.42 -7.06 19.04
C GLN A 439 -14.41 -7.88 19.88
N GLY A 440 -14.28 -9.21 19.82
CA GLY A 440 -15.18 -10.15 20.53
C GLY A 440 -16.47 -10.50 19.78
N ALA A 441 -16.68 -9.95 18.58
CA ALA A 441 -17.76 -10.37 17.69
C ALA A 441 -17.43 -11.69 16.98
N LYS A 442 -18.46 -12.50 16.72
CA LYS A 442 -18.37 -13.84 16.10
C LYS A 442 -19.51 -14.04 15.11
N PRO A 443 -19.39 -14.96 14.13
CA PRO A 443 -20.49 -15.28 13.24
C PRO A 443 -21.63 -15.94 14.02
N ALA A 444 -22.86 -15.59 13.69
CA ALA A 444 -24.03 -16.23 14.27
C ALA A 444 -24.21 -17.67 13.74
N PRO A 445 -24.96 -18.54 14.43
CA PRO A 445 -25.28 -19.87 13.94
C PRO A 445 -25.99 -19.85 12.58
N GLY A 446 -25.83 -20.90 11.77
CA GLY A 446 -26.38 -20.96 10.39
C GLY A 446 -27.89 -20.69 10.30
N ILE A 447 -28.65 -21.09 11.32
CA ILE A 447 -30.10 -20.81 11.40
C ILE A 447 -30.42 -19.31 11.38
N CYS A 448 -29.54 -18.44 11.88
CA CYS A 448 -29.71 -17.00 11.79
C CYS A 448 -29.69 -16.53 10.34
N PHE A 449 -28.70 -17.00 9.57
CA PHE A 449 -28.59 -16.66 8.15
C PHE A 449 -29.81 -17.18 7.37
N GLU A 450 -30.17 -18.45 7.55
CA GLU A 450 -31.30 -19.07 6.84
C GLU A 450 -32.63 -18.39 7.12
N ARG A 451 -32.93 -18.11 8.40
CA ARG A 451 -34.21 -17.50 8.78
C ARG A 451 -34.28 -16.03 8.40
N VAL A 452 -33.26 -15.24 8.74
CA VAL A 452 -33.27 -13.80 8.47
C VAL A 452 -33.25 -13.57 6.96
N ASN A 453 -32.36 -14.24 6.23
CA ASN A 453 -32.21 -13.95 4.80
C ASN A 453 -33.30 -14.56 3.90
N SER A 454 -34.15 -15.44 4.45
CA SER A 454 -35.36 -15.91 3.77
C SER A 454 -36.48 -14.86 3.69
N ALA A 455 -36.38 -13.76 4.44
CA ALA A 455 -37.38 -12.69 4.47
C ALA A 455 -37.48 -11.97 3.12
N GLY A 456 -36.33 -11.65 2.50
CA GLY A 456 -36.28 -10.86 1.27
C GLY A 456 -36.72 -9.42 1.49
N ASP A 457 -36.27 -8.83 2.59
CA ASP A 457 -36.55 -7.44 2.98
C ASP A 457 -35.22 -6.68 3.19
N PRO A 458 -35.22 -5.37 3.49
CA PRO A 458 -33.97 -4.60 3.66
C PRO A 458 -33.02 -5.17 4.72
N TYR A 459 -33.53 -5.93 5.69
CA TYR A 459 -32.79 -6.41 6.84
C TYR A 459 -32.28 -7.84 6.67
N GLY A 460 -32.91 -8.63 5.81
CA GLY A 460 -32.53 -10.01 5.49
C GLY A 460 -32.81 -10.36 4.02
N ASN A 461 -31.75 -10.41 3.21
CA ASN A 461 -31.85 -10.63 1.76
C ASN A 461 -30.53 -11.17 1.15
N CYS A 462 -30.59 -11.58 -0.12
CA CYS A 462 -29.45 -11.92 -0.98
C CYS A 462 -29.15 -10.79 -1.99
N GLY A 463 -29.18 -9.55 -1.51
CA GLY A 463 -29.14 -8.34 -2.33
C GLY A 463 -30.46 -8.07 -3.04
N LYS A 464 -30.38 -7.32 -4.13
CA LYS A 464 -31.54 -6.93 -4.94
C LYS A 464 -31.54 -7.61 -6.29
N ASP A 465 -32.75 -7.82 -6.80
CA ASP A 465 -32.96 -8.25 -8.18
C ASP A 465 -32.81 -7.07 -9.16
N ALA A 466 -32.87 -7.37 -10.47
CA ALA A 466 -32.78 -6.35 -11.52
C ALA A 466 -33.91 -5.30 -11.50
N LYS A 467 -34.93 -5.48 -10.65
CA LYS A 467 -36.04 -4.55 -10.46
C LYS A 467 -35.89 -3.73 -9.18
N GLY A 468 -34.76 -3.84 -8.48
CA GLY A 468 -34.48 -3.15 -7.21
C GLY A 468 -35.20 -3.75 -6.00
N SER A 469 -35.89 -4.90 -6.15
CA SER A 469 -36.58 -5.56 -5.05
C SER A 469 -35.62 -6.48 -4.29
N PHE A 470 -35.72 -6.48 -2.95
CA PHE A 470 -34.90 -7.37 -2.12
C PHE A 470 -35.20 -8.83 -2.42
N ALA A 471 -34.16 -9.56 -2.83
CA ALA A 471 -34.27 -10.96 -3.18
C ALA A 471 -34.19 -11.83 -1.93
N LYS A 472 -35.13 -12.78 -1.80
CA LYS A 472 -35.05 -13.84 -0.79
C LYS A 472 -33.85 -14.74 -1.08
N CYS A 473 -33.11 -15.12 -0.05
CA CYS A 473 -32.09 -16.14 -0.20
C CYS A 473 -32.71 -17.53 -0.26
N GLU A 474 -32.21 -18.36 -1.17
CA GLU A 474 -32.33 -19.81 -1.05
C GLU A 474 -31.54 -20.30 0.17
N ALA A 475 -31.95 -21.42 0.77
CA ALA A 475 -31.31 -21.94 1.98
C ALA A 475 -29.79 -22.17 1.81
N ARG A 476 -29.37 -22.64 0.63
CA ARG A 476 -27.95 -22.84 0.29
C ARG A 476 -27.16 -21.53 0.18
N ASP A 477 -27.82 -20.45 -0.19
CA ASP A 477 -27.22 -19.14 -0.47
C ASP A 477 -27.31 -18.20 0.75
N ALA A 478 -28.02 -18.62 1.80
CA ALA A 478 -28.28 -17.82 2.99
C ALA A 478 -27.02 -17.27 3.66
N LYS A 479 -25.90 -18.01 3.64
CA LYS A 479 -24.61 -17.56 4.17
C LYS A 479 -23.89 -16.51 3.31
N CYS A 480 -24.43 -16.18 2.14
CA CYS A 480 -23.92 -15.15 1.22
C CYS A 480 -24.84 -13.93 1.10
N GLY A 481 -25.93 -13.89 1.87
CA GLY A 481 -26.83 -12.74 1.99
C GLY A 481 -26.37 -11.74 3.05
N LYS A 482 -27.32 -11.19 3.83
CA LYS A 482 -27.00 -10.31 4.96
C LYS A 482 -26.22 -11.06 6.04
N ILE A 483 -25.14 -10.46 6.52
CA ILE A 483 -24.30 -11.03 7.55
C ILE A 483 -25.01 -11.05 8.91
N GLN A 484 -24.87 -12.16 9.63
CA GLN A 484 -25.42 -12.35 10.96
C GLN A 484 -24.27 -12.63 11.95
N CYS A 485 -24.22 -11.85 13.03
CA CYS A 485 -23.17 -11.86 14.03
C CYS A 485 -23.74 -12.03 15.46
N GLN A 486 -22.86 -12.29 16.41
CA GLN A 486 -23.10 -12.32 17.86
C GLN A 486 -21.92 -11.70 18.61
N GLY A 487 -22.15 -11.15 19.80
CA GLY A 487 -21.11 -10.50 20.59
C GLY A 487 -20.70 -9.13 20.05
N GLY A 488 -19.50 -8.66 20.43
CA GLY A 488 -18.98 -7.34 20.07
C GLY A 488 -19.63 -6.18 20.84
N ALA A 489 -19.47 -4.97 20.29
CA ALA A 489 -20.08 -3.75 20.77
C ALA A 489 -21.61 -3.74 20.60
N ASN A 490 -22.30 -2.90 21.37
CA ASN A 490 -23.76 -2.78 21.32
C ASN A 490 -24.28 -2.08 20.05
N ARG A 491 -23.40 -1.37 19.32
CA ARG A 491 -23.69 -0.71 18.05
C ARG A 491 -22.58 -1.06 17.05
N PRO A 492 -22.88 -1.09 15.74
CA PRO A 492 -21.86 -1.26 14.73
C PRO A 492 -20.79 -0.16 14.86
N VAL A 493 -19.53 -0.54 14.70
CA VAL A 493 -18.39 0.38 14.76
C VAL A 493 -18.05 1.00 13.40
N ILE A 494 -18.76 0.57 12.35
CA ILE A 494 -18.61 1.05 10.97
C ILE A 494 -19.66 2.14 10.68
N GLY A 495 -19.19 3.37 10.46
CA GLY A 495 -20.06 4.50 10.15
C GLY A 495 -21.09 4.84 11.23
N THR A 496 -21.60 6.05 11.20
CA THR A 496 -22.65 6.52 12.14
C THR A 496 -24.06 6.21 11.64
N ASN A 497 -24.24 5.86 10.35
CA ASN A 497 -25.52 5.52 9.71
C ASN A 497 -25.88 4.01 9.79
N ALA A 498 -25.08 3.23 10.51
CA ALA A 498 -25.31 1.81 10.71
C ALA A 498 -26.30 1.58 11.86
N VAL A 499 -27.40 0.91 11.56
CA VAL A 499 -28.40 0.51 12.55
C VAL A 499 -28.19 -0.95 12.92
N SER A 500 -28.28 -1.22 14.22
CA SER A 500 -28.27 -2.58 14.75
C SER A 500 -29.64 -3.21 14.54
N ILE A 501 -29.68 -4.36 13.88
CA ILE A 501 -30.89 -5.16 13.68
C ILE A 501 -30.78 -6.42 14.52
N GLU A 502 -31.62 -6.52 15.54
CA GLU A 502 -31.64 -7.66 16.44
C GLU A 502 -32.87 -8.54 16.16
N THR A 503 -32.63 -9.79 15.75
CA THR A 503 -33.68 -10.77 15.48
C THR A 503 -33.59 -11.90 16.50
N ASN A 504 -34.71 -12.20 17.18
CA ASN A 504 -34.80 -13.30 18.14
C ASN A 504 -35.47 -14.52 17.50
N ILE A 505 -34.70 -15.58 17.25
CA ILE A 505 -35.20 -16.83 16.67
C ILE A 505 -35.56 -17.82 17.79
N PRO A 506 -36.82 -18.30 17.88
CA PRO A 506 -37.20 -19.31 18.85
C PRO A 506 -36.61 -20.68 18.48
N LEU A 507 -36.11 -21.41 19.47
CA LEU A 507 -35.60 -22.77 19.31
C LEU A 507 -36.69 -23.81 19.61
N GLN A 508 -36.64 -24.95 18.89
CA GLN A 508 -37.60 -26.05 19.08
C GLN A 508 -37.50 -26.70 20.49
N GLU A 509 -36.31 -26.68 21.10
CA GLU A 509 -36.01 -27.26 22.41
C GLU A 509 -36.29 -26.30 23.59
N GLY A 510 -36.83 -25.10 23.31
CA GLY A 510 -36.99 -24.03 24.29
C GLY A 510 -35.77 -23.09 24.33
N GLY A 511 -36.01 -21.79 24.44
CA GLY A 511 -34.98 -20.74 24.37
C GLY A 511 -35.04 -19.90 23.09
N ARG A 512 -34.18 -18.88 23.00
CA ARG A 512 -34.11 -17.94 21.87
C ARG A 512 -32.65 -17.70 21.50
N ILE A 513 -32.35 -17.67 20.20
CA ILE A 513 -31.06 -17.22 19.68
C ILE A 513 -31.21 -15.77 19.24
N LEU A 514 -30.33 -14.91 19.74
CA LEU A 514 -30.19 -13.54 19.26
C LEU A 514 -29.27 -13.55 18.05
N CYS A 515 -29.80 -13.09 16.92
CA CYS A 515 -29.07 -12.85 15.67
C CYS A 515 -28.93 -11.33 15.50
N ARG A 516 -27.70 -10.85 15.32
CA ARG A 516 -27.46 -9.42 15.06
C ARG A 516 -26.99 -9.21 13.64
N GLY A 517 -27.78 -8.50 12.86
CA GLY A 517 -27.37 -7.93 11.58
C GLY A 517 -27.15 -6.43 11.74
N THR A 518 -26.53 -5.81 10.75
CA THR A 518 -26.54 -4.36 10.62
C THR A 518 -27.15 -3.99 9.29
N HIS A 519 -27.91 -2.91 9.25
CA HIS A 519 -28.28 -2.27 7.99
C HIS A 519 -27.67 -0.88 8.00
N VAL A 520 -26.86 -0.61 7.00
CA VAL A 520 -26.32 0.72 6.78
C VAL A 520 -27.20 1.35 5.72
N TYR A 521 -27.84 2.47 6.06
CA TYR A 521 -28.66 3.22 5.11
C TYR A 521 -27.73 3.89 4.08
N LEU A 522 -27.31 3.11 3.08
CA LEU A 522 -26.40 3.53 2.02
C LEU A 522 -27.11 3.69 0.66
N GLY A 523 -28.39 4.08 0.68
CA GLY A 523 -29.21 4.05 -0.53
C GLY A 523 -29.48 2.63 -1.00
N ASP A 524 -30.34 2.53 -2.01
CA ASP A 524 -30.92 1.25 -2.42
C ASP A 524 -29.94 0.39 -3.25
N ASP A 525 -28.88 0.96 -3.83
CA ASP A 525 -28.08 0.30 -4.88
C ASP A 525 -26.58 0.15 -4.54
N MET A 526 -26.14 0.53 -3.33
CA MET A 526 -24.78 0.26 -2.86
C MET A 526 -24.68 -1.10 -2.13
N PRO A 527 -23.58 -1.86 -2.28
CA PRO A 527 -23.36 -3.06 -1.49
C PRO A 527 -23.30 -2.71 0.00
N ASP A 528 -24.40 -2.94 0.70
CA ASP A 528 -24.52 -2.77 2.15
C ASP A 528 -23.35 -3.51 2.84
N PRO A 529 -22.50 -2.85 3.65
CA PRO A 529 -21.40 -3.47 4.40
C PRO A 529 -21.87 -4.62 5.29
N GLY A 530 -23.17 -4.66 5.61
CA GLY A 530 -23.86 -5.77 6.25
C GLY A 530 -24.27 -6.89 5.30
N LEU A 531 -23.84 -6.94 4.05
CA LEU A 531 -23.87 -8.11 3.16
C LEU A 531 -22.55 -8.85 3.27
N VAL A 532 -22.59 -10.17 3.21
CA VAL A 532 -21.38 -11.00 3.25
C VAL A 532 -20.49 -10.68 2.06
N LEU A 533 -19.20 -10.42 2.33
CA LEU A 533 -18.24 -10.07 1.30
C LEU A 533 -18.02 -11.24 0.32
N THR A 534 -17.90 -10.92 -0.97
CA THR A 534 -17.43 -11.85 -2.00
C THR A 534 -16.09 -12.43 -1.59
N GLY A 535 -15.91 -13.74 -1.76
CA GLY A 535 -14.71 -14.45 -1.30
C GLY A 535 -14.92 -15.26 -0.02
N THR A 536 -15.95 -14.96 0.76
CA THR A 536 -16.18 -15.60 2.06
C THR A 536 -16.61 -17.06 1.90
N LYS A 537 -15.98 -17.98 2.66
CA LYS A 537 -16.37 -19.40 2.67
C LYS A 537 -17.82 -19.56 3.14
N CYS A 538 -18.65 -20.24 2.36
CA CYS A 538 -20.06 -20.50 2.70
C CYS A 538 -20.37 -21.99 2.88
N GLY A 539 -19.49 -22.88 2.43
CA GLY A 539 -19.55 -24.32 2.64
C GLY A 539 -18.26 -25.00 2.19
N GLU A 540 -18.25 -26.33 2.20
CA GLU A 540 -17.07 -27.12 1.79
C GLU A 540 -16.77 -26.93 0.30
N ASN A 541 -15.56 -26.45 -0.02
CA ASN A 541 -15.15 -26.06 -1.37
C ASN A 541 -16.11 -25.05 -2.04
N MET A 542 -16.74 -24.18 -1.24
CA MET A 542 -17.69 -23.17 -1.72
C MET A 542 -17.44 -21.81 -1.08
N MET A 543 -17.59 -20.77 -1.88
CA MET A 543 -17.43 -19.38 -1.46
C MET A 543 -18.53 -18.49 -2.05
N CYS A 544 -18.76 -17.35 -1.40
CA CYS A 544 -19.73 -16.37 -1.85
C CYS A 544 -19.21 -15.64 -3.09
N ILE A 545 -19.91 -15.80 -4.21
CA ILE A 545 -19.65 -15.11 -5.48
C ILE A 545 -20.99 -14.60 -6.00
N ASN A 546 -21.09 -13.29 -6.27
CA ASN A 546 -22.33 -12.64 -6.70
C ASN A 546 -23.52 -12.97 -5.78
N ARG A 547 -23.28 -12.98 -4.45
CA ARG A 547 -24.29 -13.26 -3.42
C ARG A 547 -24.88 -14.67 -3.44
N GLN A 548 -24.22 -15.60 -4.13
CA GLN A 548 -24.56 -17.01 -4.18
C GLN A 548 -23.41 -17.85 -3.63
N CYS A 549 -23.75 -18.96 -2.98
CA CYS A 549 -22.76 -19.92 -2.50
C CYS A 549 -22.38 -20.86 -3.64
N GLN A 550 -21.25 -20.57 -4.29
CA GLN A 550 -20.80 -21.26 -5.49
C GLN A 550 -19.55 -22.09 -5.22
N ASN A 551 -19.35 -23.15 -6.00
CA ASN A 551 -18.16 -23.98 -5.91
C ASN A 551 -16.92 -23.22 -6.42
N ILE A 552 -15.80 -23.34 -5.69
CA ILE A 552 -14.53 -22.68 -6.04
C ILE A 552 -13.99 -23.09 -7.42
N SER A 553 -14.43 -24.22 -7.96
CA SER A 553 -14.08 -24.69 -9.31
C SER A 553 -14.44 -23.68 -10.41
N VAL A 554 -15.44 -22.82 -10.19
CA VAL A 554 -15.82 -21.74 -11.13
C VAL A 554 -14.65 -20.78 -11.40
N LEU A 555 -13.72 -20.66 -10.45
CA LEU A 555 -12.53 -19.81 -10.58
C LEU A 555 -11.41 -20.49 -11.38
N GLY A 556 -11.49 -21.81 -11.63
CA GLY A 556 -10.44 -22.55 -12.35
C GLY A 556 -9.20 -22.86 -11.51
N VAL A 557 -9.30 -22.80 -10.18
CA VAL A 557 -8.16 -23.01 -9.26
C VAL A 557 -7.59 -24.43 -9.36
N HIS A 558 -8.44 -25.45 -9.50
CA HIS A 558 -8.01 -26.84 -9.64
C HIS A 558 -7.30 -27.09 -10.96
N ASP A 559 -7.84 -26.56 -12.07
CA ASP A 559 -7.23 -26.66 -13.39
C ASP A 559 -5.88 -25.95 -13.44
N CYS A 560 -5.73 -24.82 -12.74
CA CYS A 560 -4.45 -24.15 -12.64
C CYS A 560 -3.45 -24.96 -11.79
N SER A 561 -3.86 -25.40 -10.60
CA SER A 561 -3.00 -26.16 -9.69
C SER A 561 -2.51 -27.47 -10.30
N ALA A 562 -3.34 -28.13 -11.11
CA ALA A 562 -2.99 -29.36 -11.82
C ALA A 562 -1.81 -29.18 -12.80
N LYS A 563 -1.59 -27.96 -13.32
CA LYS A 563 -0.46 -27.66 -14.22
C LYS A 563 0.89 -27.63 -13.50
N CYS A 564 0.89 -27.48 -12.18
CA CYS A 564 2.10 -27.31 -11.38
C CYS A 564 2.70 -28.64 -10.91
N SER A 565 2.32 -29.75 -11.56
CA SER A 565 2.89 -31.11 -11.35
C SER A 565 2.92 -31.60 -9.90
N GLY A 566 2.09 -31.04 -9.01
CA GLY A 566 2.10 -31.36 -7.58
C GLY A 566 3.35 -30.84 -6.82
N HIS A 567 4.13 -29.97 -7.45
CA HIS A 567 5.40 -29.42 -6.93
C HIS A 567 5.39 -27.89 -6.86
N GLY A 568 4.20 -27.31 -6.78
CA GLY A 568 3.98 -25.87 -6.72
C GLY A 568 2.51 -25.52 -6.56
N VAL A 569 2.26 -24.23 -6.42
CA VAL A 569 0.92 -23.64 -6.30
C VAL A 569 0.67 -22.66 -7.44
N CYS A 570 -0.59 -22.36 -7.74
CA CYS A 570 -0.93 -21.39 -8.76
C CYS A 570 -1.03 -19.98 -8.16
N ASN A 571 -0.42 -19.00 -8.81
CA ASN A 571 -0.56 -17.58 -8.44
C ASN A 571 -1.74 -16.90 -9.16
N ASN A 572 -2.03 -15.66 -8.80
CA ASN A 572 -3.10 -14.83 -9.38
C ASN A 572 -2.94 -14.57 -10.89
N ASN A 573 -1.72 -14.67 -11.43
CA ASN A 573 -1.43 -14.59 -12.87
C ASN A 573 -1.65 -15.93 -13.60
N LYS A 574 -2.13 -16.97 -12.91
CA LYS A 574 -2.33 -18.33 -13.44
C LYS A 574 -1.05 -19.06 -13.84
N ASN A 575 0.08 -18.66 -13.25
CA ASN A 575 1.39 -19.30 -13.41
C ASN A 575 1.73 -20.11 -12.14
N CYS A 576 2.59 -21.11 -12.30
CA CYS A 576 3.03 -21.92 -11.17
C CYS A 576 4.17 -21.25 -10.39
N HIS A 577 3.98 -21.16 -9.09
CA HIS A 577 5.01 -20.86 -8.10
C HIS A 577 5.54 -22.18 -7.53
N CYS A 578 6.71 -22.58 -8.00
CA CYS A 578 7.31 -23.88 -7.73
C CYS A 578 8.07 -23.93 -6.40
N GLU A 579 8.09 -25.10 -5.79
CA GLU A 579 8.91 -25.39 -4.61
C GLU A 579 10.42 -25.34 -4.91
N SER A 580 11.24 -25.24 -3.87
CA SER A 580 12.69 -24.96 -3.88
C SER A 580 13.62 -25.92 -4.68
N LEU A 581 13.09 -26.85 -5.46
CA LEU A 581 13.86 -27.78 -6.31
C LEU A 581 13.24 -27.94 -7.70
N TRP A 582 12.20 -27.18 -8.03
CA TRP A 582 11.43 -27.32 -9.25
C TRP A 582 11.46 -26.03 -10.07
N ALA A 583 11.45 -26.15 -11.39
CA ALA A 583 11.51 -25.03 -12.31
C ALA A 583 10.11 -24.64 -12.82
N PRO A 584 9.75 -23.35 -12.83
CA PRO A 584 8.62 -22.89 -13.64
C PRO A 584 8.89 -23.15 -15.14
N PRO A 585 7.85 -23.25 -15.99
CA PRO A 585 6.45 -22.85 -15.73
C PRO A 585 5.53 -23.97 -15.20
N PHE A 586 5.92 -25.25 -15.22
CA PHE A 586 5.05 -26.38 -14.87
C PHE A 586 5.50 -27.17 -13.62
N CYS A 587 6.62 -26.78 -13.01
CA CYS A 587 7.24 -27.50 -11.88
C CYS A 587 7.47 -28.99 -12.16
N ASP A 588 7.76 -29.35 -13.42
CA ASP A 588 7.97 -30.73 -13.90
C ASP A 588 9.47 -31.07 -14.02
N LYS A 589 10.35 -30.07 -13.92
CA LYS A 589 11.80 -30.18 -14.08
C LYS A 589 12.51 -29.65 -12.84
N ALA A 590 13.72 -30.16 -12.59
CA ALA A 590 14.57 -29.65 -11.53
C ALA A 590 14.95 -28.18 -11.78
N GLY A 591 14.89 -27.36 -10.72
CA GLY A 591 15.13 -25.92 -10.81
C GLY A 591 15.35 -25.25 -9.45
N PHE A 592 15.34 -23.91 -9.46
CA PHE A 592 15.61 -23.08 -8.29
C PHE A 592 14.36 -22.68 -7.49
N GLY A 593 13.17 -23.18 -7.84
CA GLY A 593 11.89 -22.78 -7.26
C GLY A 593 11.43 -21.39 -7.71
N GLY A 594 10.31 -20.93 -7.15
CA GLY A 594 9.71 -19.63 -7.47
C GLY A 594 8.81 -19.67 -8.72
N SER A 595 8.47 -18.51 -9.26
CA SER A 595 7.59 -18.35 -10.42
C SER A 595 8.28 -17.54 -11.52
N MET A 596 7.72 -17.60 -12.73
CA MET A 596 8.06 -16.63 -13.79
C MET A 596 7.77 -15.18 -13.35
N ASP A 597 6.84 -15.00 -12.40
CA ASP A 597 6.42 -13.68 -11.90
C ASP A 597 7.15 -13.22 -10.63
N SER A 598 7.78 -14.12 -9.87
CA SER A 598 8.29 -13.83 -8.51
C SER A 598 9.79 -14.09 -8.33
N GLY A 599 10.51 -14.30 -9.44
CA GLY A 599 11.92 -14.69 -9.43
C GLY A 599 12.18 -16.10 -8.88
N PRO A 600 13.44 -16.59 -8.95
CA PRO A 600 13.81 -17.90 -8.44
C PRO A 600 13.88 -17.90 -6.91
N MET A 601 13.45 -18.96 -6.24
CA MET A 601 13.50 -19.05 -4.76
C MET A 601 14.92 -19.25 -4.21
N ARG A 602 15.84 -19.79 -5.03
CA ARG A 602 17.21 -20.09 -4.63
C ARG A 602 18.22 -19.32 -5.46
N PRO A 603 19.39 -19.01 -4.88
CA PRO A 603 20.47 -18.40 -5.63
C PRO A 603 20.87 -19.20 -6.85
N THR A 604 20.84 -18.55 -8.02
CA THR A 604 21.52 -19.08 -9.19
C THR A 604 23.01 -18.92 -8.94
N VAL A 605 23.67 -19.98 -8.48
CA VAL A 605 25.13 -19.92 -8.37
C VAL A 605 25.65 -19.77 -9.79
N SER A 606 26.08 -18.57 -10.16
CA SER A 606 26.89 -18.32 -11.34
C SER A 606 28.24 -18.98 -11.13
N THR A 607 28.27 -20.30 -11.17
CA THR A 607 29.51 -20.98 -11.47
C THR A 607 29.77 -20.70 -12.93
N GLN A 608 30.64 -19.73 -13.16
CA GLN A 608 31.30 -19.44 -14.43
C GLN A 608 32.20 -20.64 -14.81
N PHE A 609 31.64 -21.84 -14.93
CA PHE A 609 32.26 -22.94 -15.63
C PHE A 609 31.87 -22.78 -17.09
N THR A 610 32.74 -22.13 -17.85
CA THR A 610 32.79 -22.28 -19.30
C THR A 610 32.99 -23.75 -19.62
N SER A 611 31.90 -24.51 -19.68
CA SER A 611 31.88 -25.80 -20.35
C SER A 611 31.97 -25.50 -21.84
N VAL A 612 33.19 -25.26 -22.30
CA VAL A 612 33.50 -25.21 -23.73
C VAL A 612 33.31 -26.64 -24.25
N CYS A 613 32.10 -26.97 -24.69
CA CYS A 613 31.88 -28.10 -25.59
C CYS A 613 32.54 -27.77 -26.92
N VAL A 614 33.83 -28.09 -27.05
CA VAL A 614 34.50 -28.12 -28.36
C VAL A 614 34.01 -29.38 -29.07
N CYS A 615 33.01 -29.22 -29.93
CA CYS A 615 32.63 -30.23 -30.92
C CYS A 615 33.73 -30.30 -31.99
N VAL A 616 34.74 -31.15 -31.83
CA VAL A 616 35.71 -31.44 -32.91
C VAL A 616 35.14 -32.55 -33.78
N SER A 617 34.57 -32.18 -34.92
CA SER A 617 34.23 -33.10 -36.01
C SER A 617 35.52 -33.60 -36.65
N VAL A 618 35.99 -34.79 -36.29
CA VAL A 618 37.16 -35.42 -36.91
C VAL A 618 36.73 -36.14 -38.18
N HIS A 619 36.97 -35.54 -39.35
CA HIS A 619 37.05 -36.29 -40.61
C HIS A 619 38.42 -36.98 -40.69
N ALA A 620 38.37 -38.28 -40.95
CA ALA A 620 39.53 -39.14 -41.04
C ALA A 620 40.38 -38.79 -42.25
N ASP A 621 41.58 -38.26 -41.99
CA ASP A 621 42.67 -38.28 -42.94
C ASP A 621 43.94 -38.64 -42.19
N SER A 622 44.64 -39.69 -42.63
CA SER A 622 45.69 -40.39 -41.86
C SER A 622 46.90 -39.52 -41.45
N SER A 623 47.01 -38.30 -42.00
CA SER A 623 48.03 -37.31 -41.66
C SER A 623 47.66 -36.42 -40.45
N SER A 624 46.37 -36.33 -40.07
CA SER A 624 45.90 -35.47 -38.96
C SER A 624 46.02 -36.13 -37.58
N VAL A 625 46.03 -37.47 -37.53
CA VAL A 625 46.16 -38.24 -36.29
C VAL A 625 47.55 -38.08 -35.67
N MET A 626 48.61 -38.04 -36.49
CA MET A 626 49.98 -37.81 -36.01
C MET A 626 50.17 -36.41 -35.41
N VAL A 627 49.54 -35.39 -36.00
CA VAL A 627 49.58 -34.02 -35.47
C VAL A 627 48.77 -33.93 -34.16
N GLY A 628 47.61 -34.60 -34.09
CA GLY A 628 46.80 -34.68 -32.87
C GLY A 628 47.54 -35.35 -31.71
N ILE A 629 48.26 -36.45 -31.96
CA ILE A 629 49.07 -37.14 -30.94
C ILE A 629 50.23 -36.25 -30.46
N LEU A 630 50.90 -35.53 -31.37
CA LEU A 630 51.98 -34.59 -31.03
C LEU A 630 51.47 -33.42 -30.17
N VAL A 631 50.31 -32.84 -30.51
CA VAL A 631 49.69 -31.76 -29.73
C VAL A 631 49.26 -32.28 -28.35
N ALA A 632 48.66 -33.47 -28.27
CA ALA A 632 48.29 -34.08 -26.99
C ALA A 632 49.51 -34.34 -26.09
N PHE A 633 50.62 -34.83 -26.66
CA PHE A 633 51.88 -35.02 -25.93
C PHE A 633 52.47 -33.70 -25.43
N LEU A 634 52.44 -32.65 -26.25
CA LEU A 634 52.90 -31.31 -25.86
C LEU A 634 52.03 -30.71 -24.75
N CYS A 635 50.72 -30.88 -24.82
CA CYS A 635 49.80 -30.43 -23.77
C CYS A 635 50.07 -31.18 -22.44
N LEU A 636 50.30 -32.49 -22.49
CA LEU A 636 50.63 -33.28 -21.29
C LEU A 636 52.00 -32.90 -20.71
N LEU A 637 53.00 -32.59 -21.55
CA LEU A 637 54.28 -32.08 -21.11
C LEU A 637 54.14 -30.69 -20.45
N CYS A 638 53.33 -29.79 -21.02
CA CYS A 638 53.04 -28.49 -20.42
C CYS A 638 52.36 -28.62 -19.06
N VAL A 639 51.37 -29.49 -18.92
CA VAL A 639 50.70 -29.77 -17.63
C VAL A 639 51.68 -30.36 -16.62
N GLY A 640 52.56 -31.28 -17.05
CA GLY A 640 53.63 -31.83 -16.23
C GLY A 640 54.62 -30.77 -15.75
N ILE A 641 55.04 -29.84 -16.62
CA ILE A 641 55.93 -28.72 -16.29
C ILE A 641 55.24 -27.77 -15.31
N ILE A 642 53.97 -27.43 -15.51
CA ILE A 642 53.18 -26.58 -14.59
C ILE A 642 53.06 -27.25 -13.22
N ALA A 643 52.81 -28.56 -13.16
CA ALA A 643 52.77 -29.32 -11.92
C ALA A 643 54.15 -29.36 -11.22
N CYS A 644 55.24 -29.52 -11.97
CA CYS A 644 56.60 -29.45 -11.45
C CYS A 644 56.97 -28.06 -10.92
N ILE A 645 56.56 -26.98 -11.62
CA ILE A 645 56.74 -25.60 -11.15
C ILE A 645 55.95 -25.39 -9.86
N LYS A 646 54.66 -25.75 -9.83
CA LYS A 646 53.83 -25.63 -8.61
C LYS A 646 54.41 -26.42 -7.45
N ARG A 647 54.95 -27.62 -7.66
CA ARG A 647 55.62 -28.42 -6.62
C ARG A 647 56.90 -27.76 -6.10
N LYS A 648 57.69 -27.13 -6.98
CA LYS A 648 58.91 -26.37 -6.61
C LYS A 648 58.56 -25.10 -5.83
N THR A 649 57.48 -24.40 -6.21
CA THR A 649 56.97 -23.23 -5.48
C THR A 649 56.38 -23.61 -4.12
N LEU A 650 55.67 -24.74 -4.01
CA LEU A 650 55.17 -25.26 -2.73
C LEU A 650 56.30 -25.66 -1.78
N LEU A 651 57.34 -26.34 -2.28
CA LEU A 651 58.52 -26.68 -1.47
C LEU A 651 59.30 -25.42 -1.03
N SER A 652 59.37 -24.38 -1.87
CA SER A 652 59.94 -23.08 -1.51
C SER A 652 59.16 -22.37 -0.38
N LEU A 653 57.83 -22.51 -0.35
CA LEU A 653 56.97 -21.94 0.70
C LEU A 653 57.11 -22.68 2.04
N PHE A 654 57.34 -23.99 2.03
CA PHE A 654 57.54 -24.77 3.25
C PHE A 654 58.91 -24.56 3.93
N PHE A 655 59.96 -24.17 3.18
CA PHE A 655 61.28 -23.89 3.76
C PHE A 655 61.49 -22.43 4.19
N SER A 656 60.68 -21.48 3.72
CA SER A 656 60.82 -20.07 4.11
C SER A 656 60.08 -19.70 5.42
N ASN A 657 59.20 -20.57 5.93
CA ASN A 657 58.33 -20.26 7.07
C ASN A 657 58.85 -20.74 8.45
N LYS A 658 60.12 -21.15 8.54
CA LYS A 658 60.74 -21.59 9.81
C LYS A 658 61.42 -20.50 10.64
N LYS A 659 61.47 -19.24 10.16
CA LYS A 659 62.19 -18.15 10.86
C LYS A 659 61.34 -17.11 11.60
N ASN A 660 60.02 -17.07 11.47
CA ASN A 660 59.22 -15.98 12.07
C ASN A 660 58.32 -16.36 13.26
N THR A 661 58.34 -17.61 13.71
CA THR A 661 57.49 -18.07 14.85
C THR A 661 58.15 -17.82 16.22
N ILE A 662 59.47 -17.64 16.28
CA ILE A 662 60.21 -17.44 17.54
C ILE A 662 60.23 -15.96 17.99
N GLU A 663 59.98 -15.00 17.08
CA GLU A 663 59.92 -13.57 17.41
C GLU A 663 58.53 -13.07 17.81
N LYS A 664 57.44 -13.74 17.39
CA LYS A 664 56.06 -13.40 17.82
C LYS A 664 55.69 -13.95 19.21
N LEU A 665 56.47 -14.87 19.76
CA LEU A 665 56.28 -15.40 21.13
C LEU A 665 56.91 -14.52 22.23
N ARG A 666 57.78 -13.56 21.87
CA ARG A 666 58.39 -12.63 22.86
C ARG A 666 57.57 -11.39 23.19
N THR A 667 56.53 -11.05 22.41
CA THR A 667 55.70 -9.85 22.63
C THR A 667 54.35 -10.12 23.31
N LYS A 668 53.88 -11.38 23.40
CA LYS A 668 52.64 -11.73 24.12
C LYS A 668 52.84 -12.14 25.59
N LEU A 669 54.08 -12.30 26.05
CA LEU A 669 54.42 -12.75 27.41
C LEU A 669 54.73 -11.63 28.42
N ARG A 670 54.49 -10.35 28.06
CA ARG A 670 54.82 -9.19 28.92
C ARG A 670 53.61 -8.47 29.54
N ASN A 671 52.35 -8.80 29.18
CA ASN A 671 51.15 -8.11 29.70
C ASN A 671 50.12 -9.00 30.40
N CYS A 672 50.46 -10.24 30.78
CA CYS A 672 49.53 -11.15 31.48
C CYS A 672 50.06 -11.63 32.84
N PHE A 673 50.71 -10.75 33.61
CA PHE A 673 51.00 -10.96 35.04
C PHE A 673 50.99 -9.62 35.79
N LYS A 674 49.80 -9.21 36.25
CA LYS A 674 49.58 -8.49 37.53
C LYS A 674 48.08 -8.29 37.73
N SER A 675 47.44 -9.35 38.22
CA SER A 675 46.08 -9.31 38.77
C SER A 675 46.16 -9.28 40.30
N LYS A 676 45.40 -8.34 40.89
CA LYS A 676 44.80 -8.35 42.24
C LYS A 676 45.70 -8.28 43.48
N LYS A 677 45.51 -7.22 44.28
CA LYS A 677 45.30 -7.30 45.76
C LYS A 677 44.70 -5.99 46.36
N MET A 678 43.42 -6.07 46.72
CA MET A 678 42.74 -5.65 47.97
C MET A 678 43.40 -4.64 48.95
N LYS A 679 42.71 -3.54 49.33
CA LYS A 679 42.02 -3.33 50.64
C LYS A 679 41.55 -1.86 50.90
N LEU A 680 40.34 -1.77 51.49
CA LEU A 680 39.70 -0.79 52.41
C LEU A 680 40.31 0.61 52.68
N ILE A 681 39.44 1.64 52.86
CA ILE A 681 39.15 2.36 54.14
C ILE A 681 38.15 3.54 53.97
N LEU A 682 37.05 3.49 54.76
CA LEU A 682 36.18 4.50 55.44
C LEU A 682 35.52 5.74 54.74
N GLY A 683 34.22 5.95 55.04
CA GLY A 683 33.27 7.00 54.54
C GLY A 683 33.28 8.34 55.30
N PRO A 684 32.15 9.01 55.66
CA PRO A 684 30.71 8.89 55.31
C PRO A 684 30.00 10.24 54.96
N LEU A 685 28.65 10.25 54.85
CA LEU A 685 27.62 11.34 54.91
C LEU A 685 26.66 11.27 53.69
N ILE A 686 25.45 10.69 53.75
CA ILE A 686 24.20 11.09 54.43
C ILE A 686 23.79 12.54 54.11
N PHE A 687 22.76 12.72 53.26
CA PHE A 687 21.46 13.32 53.63
C PHE A 687 20.41 13.06 52.53
N PHE A 688 19.27 12.50 52.96
CA PHE A 688 17.99 12.42 52.25
C PHE A 688 17.29 13.80 52.24
N TRP A 689 16.36 14.05 51.32
CA TRP A 689 14.92 14.21 51.61
C TRP A 689 14.10 14.50 50.34
N HIS A 690 13.00 13.76 50.18
CA HIS A 690 11.78 14.12 49.43
C HIS A 690 10.96 15.11 50.27
N CYS A 691 10.18 16.00 49.64
CA CYS A 691 8.73 16.10 49.86
C CYS A 691 8.05 17.16 48.97
N ASP A 692 6.80 16.88 48.67
CA ASP A 692 5.82 17.60 47.87
C ASP A 692 5.32 18.95 48.42
N SER A 693 4.73 19.71 47.48
CA SER A 693 3.47 20.48 47.57
C SER A 693 3.43 21.93 48.08
N VAL A 694 2.52 22.67 47.39
CA VAL A 694 1.69 23.83 47.79
C VAL A 694 1.99 25.19 47.11
N TYR A 695 1.06 25.55 46.21
CA TYR A 695 0.46 26.85 45.86
C TYR A 695 1.30 28.15 45.79
N ALA A 696 1.32 28.75 44.60
CA ALA A 696 0.67 30.04 44.30
C ALA A 696 0.48 30.18 42.78
#